data_AF-A0A453E741-F1
#
_entry.id   AF-A0A453E741-F1
#
_cell.length_a   1.000
_cell.length_b   1.000
_cell.length_c   1.000
_cell.angle_alpha   90.00
_cell.angle_beta   90.00
_cell.angle_gamma   90.00
#
_symmetry.space_group_name_H-M   'P 1'
#
loop_
_entity.id
_entity.type
_entity.pdbx_description
1 polymer ?
#
loop_
_entity_poly.entity_id
_entity_poly.type
_entity_poly.pdbx_seq_one_letter_code
_entity_poly.pdbx_strand_id
1 'polypeptide(L)'
;MILIGETGSGKSTQLVQFLADSGLSGNDSIVCTQPRKIAALSLAHRVDEESKGCYADNFVSSYSSFLNGQNFSSKIIFCTDSCLLHHCMNDADLNGISYIIVDEAHERSLNTDLLLALIKKKLLDRLDLRLIIMSATADANRLAEYFYGCQTFHVKGRNFPVEIKYVPDVSVDASFNIVASSLRGPCAAASYVNDVIRQVSIIHKNEEEGAILAFLTSQLEVEWACENFTDASAVVLPMHGKLSPVEQSRVFESYSGMRKIIFCTNIAETSLTIKEVKYVVDSGLVKDSRFVPSSGLNVLKVNWISQSSANQRAGRAGRTGVGKCYRLYSEADFSMMELHQEPEIQKVHLGTAVLRILALGVKDAQNFEFVDAPNPEAINMAVKNLEQLGAVKCNCNCYELTDTGRHLVKLGIEPRLGKIMLDCFGFGLRKEGVVLAAVMANSSSIFCRVGTDEEKHKADLQKVRLCHQDGDLFTLLAVYKKWEDGHENRNMWCWQNSINAKTMRRCQETISELENCLKHELKIIIPSYWCWNPEAPSEHDKLLKRIILSSLAGNLAMFLGHERFGYQVISTDQIVNLHPSCSLLNYGTKPDWVVFSEILSVPNQYLIKVISGLGNNLLGKFVGKSGQNQQKIISRLKEDCKDDRLTVEVNFNNNEVVLFATAQHMEKVFCIVNNALECEGKLMRNECLERSLFPERSGSSPIALFGSGAEVKHLELGKRYLTVEVLHQNASDINDKELISLVDSLVSGIANFHKSSGNFRLGSDETKWGKITFLKPENAEDAVSKLNGVEFHGSSLRIVPVCSPDNQGLRFPSVRAKLCWPRKESRGRILNIRLLRVKEATIASPSVSVCEEVLIREISPFMPNKSFPGKSFLVEVFPPEENDSMMRATLTFDGNLHREAARALDHLEGSILPCCQPWQIIQCKHVFHSTMSCSVRAYNVISQEVTSLLESFRSQKGVPAFLIR
;
A
#
# COMPACT_ATOMS: atom_id res chain seq x y z
N MET A 1 11.40 -20.66 -36.01
CA MET A 1 10.14 -20.98 -36.72
C MET A 1 8.98 -20.75 -35.77
N ILE A 2 7.83 -20.34 -36.27
CA ILE A 2 6.60 -20.24 -35.46
C ILE A 2 5.59 -21.28 -35.91
N LEU A 3 5.08 -22.05 -34.95
CA LEU A 3 4.07 -23.08 -35.16
C LEU A 3 2.74 -22.63 -34.55
N ILE A 4 1.76 -22.39 -35.42
CA ILE A 4 0.43 -21.92 -35.06
C ILE A 4 -0.51 -23.11 -35.12
N GLY A 5 -1.25 -23.33 -34.06
CA GLY A 5 -2.31 -24.33 -34.07
C GLY A 5 -3.13 -24.26 -32.80
N GLU A 6 -4.40 -24.60 -32.90
CA GLU A 6 -5.33 -24.54 -31.76
C GLU A 6 -4.87 -25.47 -30.62
N THR A 7 -5.24 -25.15 -29.39
CA THR A 7 -4.97 -26.05 -28.27
C THR A 7 -5.68 -27.39 -28.48
N GLY A 8 -5.01 -28.50 -28.20
CA GLY A 8 -5.52 -29.86 -28.49
C GLY A 8 -5.04 -30.45 -29.82
N SER A 9 -4.38 -29.67 -30.67
CA SER A 9 -3.77 -30.17 -31.93
C SER A 9 -2.51 -31.05 -31.73
N GLY A 10 -2.07 -31.25 -30.49
CA GLY A 10 -0.89 -32.06 -30.17
C GLY A 10 0.47 -31.34 -30.27
N LYS A 11 0.51 -30.01 -30.46
CA LYS A 11 1.77 -29.24 -30.55
C LYS A 11 2.75 -29.57 -29.42
N SER A 12 2.27 -29.49 -28.18
CA SER A 12 3.07 -29.58 -26.96
C SER A 12 3.46 -31.02 -26.58
N THR A 13 2.70 -32.01 -27.04
CA THR A 13 2.94 -33.43 -26.72
C THR A 13 3.68 -34.15 -27.85
N GLN A 14 3.25 -33.96 -29.10
CA GLN A 14 3.74 -34.74 -30.24
C GLN A 14 5.00 -34.13 -30.86
N LEU A 15 5.14 -32.80 -30.93
CA LEU A 15 6.31 -32.20 -31.57
C LEU A 15 7.61 -32.55 -30.84
N VAL A 16 7.60 -32.55 -29.50
CA VAL A 16 8.78 -32.91 -28.70
C VAL A 16 9.22 -34.35 -28.97
N GLN A 17 8.26 -35.28 -29.12
CA GLN A 17 8.52 -36.68 -29.44
C GLN A 17 9.08 -36.82 -30.86
N PHE A 18 8.47 -36.16 -31.85
CA PHE A 18 8.97 -36.17 -33.22
C PHE A 18 10.41 -35.64 -33.33
N LEU A 19 10.75 -34.60 -32.57
CA LEU A 19 12.11 -34.07 -32.53
C LEU A 19 13.09 -35.03 -31.84
N ALA A 20 12.67 -35.71 -30.76
CA ALA A 20 13.49 -36.72 -30.11
C ALA A 20 13.74 -37.92 -31.02
N ASP A 21 12.70 -38.43 -31.68
CA ASP A 21 12.75 -39.60 -32.56
C ASP A 21 13.52 -39.35 -33.85
N SER A 22 13.52 -38.10 -34.34
CA SER A 22 14.25 -37.72 -35.56
C SER A 22 15.77 -37.87 -35.46
N GLY A 23 16.32 -37.95 -34.23
CA GLY A 23 17.77 -37.95 -33.99
C GLY A 23 18.46 -36.61 -34.26
N LEU A 24 17.74 -35.57 -34.72
CA LEU A 24 18.31 -34.25 -35.05
C LEU A 24 18.94 -33.55 -33.84
N SER A 25 18.47 -33.87 -32.65
CA SER A 25 18.98 -33.31 -31.39
C SER A 25 20.23 -34.04 -30.87
N GLY A 26 20.72 -35.08 -31.55
CA GLY A 26 21.93 -35.82 -31.14
C GLY A 26 21.85 -36.35 -29.70
N ASN A 27 22.80 -35.97 -28.84
CA ASN A 27 22.75 -36.26 -27.39
C ASN A 27 22.22 -35.08 -26.56
N ASP A 28 21.97 -33.93 -27.18
CA ASP A 28 21.58 -32.70 -26.51
C ASP A 28 20.08 -32.69 -26.18
N SER A 29 19.71 -31.96 -25.14
CA SER A 29 18.35 -31.85 -24.65
C SER A 29 17.44 -30.99 -25.55
N ILE A 30 16.16 -31.34 -25.53
CA ILE A 30 15.05 -30.57 -26.07
C ILE A 30 14.28 -29.98 -24.90
N VAL A 31 14.25 -28.65 -24.79
CA VAL A 31 13.59 -27.95 -23.69
C VAL A 31 12.31 -27.29 -24.20
N CYS A 32 11.17 -27.67 -23.62
CA CYS A 32 9.86 -27.10 -23.89
C CYS A 32 9.40 -26.28 -22.68
N THR A 33 9.16 -24.99 -22.88
CA THR A 33 8.70 -24.09 -21.82
C THR A 33 7.19 -23.95 -21.82
N GLN A 34 6.63 -23.75 -20.63
CA GLN A 34 5.22 -23.43 -20.40
C GLN A 34 5.13 -22.24 -19.44
N PRO A 35 4.16 -21.33 -19.63
CA PRO A 35 3.95 -20.23 -18.68
C PRO A 35 3.47 -20.74 -17.30
N ARG A 36 2.84 -21.93 -17.24
CA ARG A 36 2.19 -22.45 -16.02
C ARG A 36 2.86 -23.72 -15.49
N LYS A 37 3.14 -23.76 -14.18
CA LYS A 37 3.69 -24.94 -13.47
C LYS A 37 2.89 -26.22 -13.72
N ILE A 38 1.55 -26.15 -13.62
CA ILE A 38 0.67 -27.31 -13.81
C ILE A 38 0.70 -27.83 -15.25
N ALA A 39 0.82 -26.95 -16.24
CA ALA A 39 0.91 -27.34 -17.64
C ALA A 39 2.22 -28.12 -17.90
N ALA A 40 3.37 -27.60 -17.44
CA ALA A 40 4.66 -28.27 -17.55
C ALA A 40 4.67 -29.67 -16.89
N LEU A 41 4.09 -29.80 -15.69
CA LEU A 41 3.99 -31.08 -14.99
C LEU A 41 3.07 -32.06 -15.71
N SER A 42 1.89 -31.60 -16.12
CA SER A 42 0.90 -32.44 -16.82
C SER A 42 1.40 -32.92 -18.18
N LEU A 43 2.11 -32.08 -18.93
CA LEU A 43 2.68 -32.43 -20.23
C LEU A 43 3.83 -33.43 -20.11
N ALA A 44 4.72 -33.24 -19.14
CA ALA A 44 5.79 -34.21 -18.86
C ALA A 44 5.21 -35.58 -18.52
N HIS A 45 4.24 -35.64 -17.61
CA HIS A 45 3.56 -36.88 -17.25
C HIS A 45 2.85 -37.50 -18.46
N ARG A 46 2.18 -36.69 -19.27
CA ARG A 46 1.47 -37.16 -20.45
C ARG A 46 2.40 -37.73 -21.52
N VAL A 47 3.52 -37.07 -21.79
CA VAL A 47 4.51 -37.53 -22.76
C VAL A 47 5.24 -38.77 -22.24
N ASP A 48 5.55 -38.83 -20.94
CA ASP A 48 6.08 -40.03 -20.31
C ASP A 48 5.12 -41.22 -20.47
N GLU A 49 3.82 -41.03 -20.19
CA GLU A 49 2.79 -42.05 -20.42
C GLU A 49 2.67 -42.49 -21.89
N GLU A 50 2.69 -41.55 -22.84
CA GLU A 50 2.58 -41.84 -24.28
C GLU A 50 3.80 -42.57 -24.81
N SER A 51 4.97 -42.35 -24.21
CA SER A 51 6.25 -42.93 -24.63
C SER A 51 6.73 -44.12 -23.80
N LYS A 52 5.89 -44.64 -22.90
CA LYS A 52 6.20 -45.84 -22.11
C LYS A 52 6.63 -47.00 -23.00
N GLY A 53 7.82 -47.54 -22.72
CA GLY A 53 8.43 -48.64 -23.47
C GLY A 53 9.18 -48.24 -24.74
N CYS A 54 9.15 -46.95 -25.13
CA CYS A 54 9.90 -46.42 -26.27
C CYS A 54 11.23 -45.79 -25.85
N TYR A 55 11.27 -45.16 -24.67
CA TYR A 55 12.47 -44.49 -24.13
C TYR A 55 12.95 -45.15 -22.83
N ALA A 56 14.20 -44.86 -22.46
CA ALA A 56 14.76 -45.26 -21.16
C ALA A 56 14.12 -44.47 -20.01
N ASP A 57 14.23 -44.98 -18.78
CA ASP A 57 13.75 -44.28 -17.59
C ASP A 57 14.40 -42.88 -17.47
N ASN A 58 13.64 -41.89 -17.00
CA ASN A 58 14.04 -40.47 -16.87
C ASN A 58 14.36 -39.74 -18.20
N PHE A 59 13.95 -40.29 -19.34
CA PHE A 59 14.10 -39.61 -20.64
C PHE A 59 13.29 -38.32 -20.74
N VAL A 60 12.15 -38.27 -20.04
CA VAL A 60 11.27 -37.10 -19.90
C VAL A 60 11.34 -36.59 -18.46
N SER A 61 11.56 -35.29 -18.26
CA SER A 61 11.51 -34.68 -16.93
C SER A 61 10.77 -33.34 -16.92
N SER A 62 10.36 -32.92 -15.73
CA SER A 62 9.66 -31.65 -15.50
C SER A 62 10.34 -30.82 -14.41
N TYR A 63 10.52 -29.53 -14.67
CA TYR A 63 11.07 -28.58 -13.70
C TYR A 63 10.18 -27.34 -13.58
N SER A 64 9.46 -27.24 -12.47
CA SER A 64 8.50 -26.17 -12.21
C SER A 64 9.06 -25.01 -11.38
N SER A 65 10.15 -25.25 -10.66
CA SER A 65 10.87 -24.30 -9.79
C SER A 65 12.39 -24.43 -10.01
N PHE A 66 13.19 -23.63 -9.29
CA PHE A 66 14.64 -23.53 -9.43
C PHE A 66 15.37 -24.88 -9.61
N LEU A 67 16.22 -24.96 -10.64
CA LEU A 67 17.10 -26.08 -10.92
C LEU A 67 18.37 -25.98 -10.06
N ASN A 68 18.55 -26.96 -9.18
CA ASN A 68 19.68 -27.08 -8.25
C ASN A 68 21.02 -27.36 -8.96
N GLY A 69 21.59 -26.43 -9.72
CA GLY A 69 22.91 -26.63 -10.37
C GLY A 69 23.04 -27.95 -11.14
N GLN A 70 21.93 -28.59 -11.49
CA GLN A 70 21.87 -29.81 -12.25
C GLN A 70 21.78 -29.36 -13.70
N ASN A 71 22.77 -29.77 -14.49
CA ASN A 71 22.67 -29.69 -15.93
C ASN A 71 21.42 -30.46 -16.37
N PHE A 72 20.73 -29.92 -17.38
CA PHE A 72 19.67 -30.64 -18.07
C PHE A 72 20.20 -32.00 -18.51
N SER A 73 19.73 -33.07 -17.84
CA SER A 73 20.28 -34.43 -17.98
C SER A 73 19.33 -35.36 -18.74
N SER A 74 18.06 -34.98 -18.86
CA SER A 74 17.05 -35.69 -19.64
C SER A 74 17.06 -35.22 -21.10
N LYS A 75 16.59 -36.09 -22.00
CA LYS A 75 16.50 -35.79 -23.42
C LYS A 75 15.35 -34.82 -23.73
N ILE A 76 14.19 -35.01 -23.10
CA ILE A 76 13.03 -34.12 -23.21
C ILE A 76 12.77 -33.49 -21.85
N ILE A 77 12.70 -32.16 -21.81
CA ILE A 77 12.50 -31.41 -20.57
C ILE A 77 11.34 -30.45 -20.74
N PHE A 78 10.36 -30.54 -19.85
CA PHE A 78 9.33 -29.53 -19.70
C PHE A 78 9.66 -28.63 -18.52
N CYS A 79 9.64 -27.31 -18.70
CA CYS A 79 9.89 -26.39 -17.60
C CYS A 79 9.04 -25.13 -17.70
N THR A 80 9.08 -24.29 -16.66
CA THR A 80 8.45 -22.97 -16.74
C THR A 80 9.34 -21.97 -17.48
N ASP A 81 8.73 -20.97 -18.12
CA ASP A 81 9.48 -19.88 -18.79
C ASP A 81 10.47 -19.22 -17.84
N SER A 82 10.08 -19.02 -16.57
CA SER A 82 10.95 -18.49 -15.52
C SER A 82 12.14 -19.39 -15.20
N CYS A 83 11.96 -20.71 -15.26
CA CYS A 83 13.00 -21.69 -14.97
C CYS A 83 14.07 -21.66 -16.06
N LEU A 84 13.66 -21.70 -17.34
CA LEU A 84 14.61 -21.59 -18.46
C LEU A 84 15.27 -20.21 -18.51
N LEU A 85 14.51 -19.12 -18.28
CA LEU A 85 15.07 -17.77 -18.22
C LEU A 85 16.17 -17.68 -17.16
N HIS A 86 15.95 -18.20 -15.95
CA HIS A 86 16.97 -18.23 -14.91
C HIS A 86 18.19 -19.07 -15.31
N HIS A 87 17.97 -20.23 -15.96
CA HIS A 87 19.07 -21.05 -16.48
C HIS A 87 19.90 -20.27 -17.52
N CYS A 88 19.26 -19.59 -18.48
CA CYS A 88 19.94 -18.76 -19.49
C CYS A 88 20.74 -17.60 -18.88
N MET A 89 20.32 -17.10 -17.70
CA MET A 89 21.02 -16.03 -16.99
C MET A 89 22.27 -16.53 -16.25
N ASN A 90 22.29 -17.80 -15.84
CA ASN A 90 23.41 -18.43 -15.13
C ASN A 90 24.40 -19.14 -16.06
N ASP A 91 23.90 -19.87 -17.05
CA ASP A 91 24.68 -20.50 -18.12
C ASP A 91 24.44 -19.73 -19.43
N ALA A 92 25.43 -18.90 -19.78
CA ALA A 92 25.35 -18.07 -20.97
C ALA A 92 25.43 -18.89 -22.28
N ASP A 93 26.00 -20.09 -22.27
CA ASP A 93 26.30 -20.82 -23.50
C ASP A 93 25.20 -21.82 -23.87
N LEU A 94 24.30 -22.17 -22.94
CA LEU A 94 23.23 -23.16 -23.11
C LEU A 94 23.78 -24.50 -23.62
N ASN A 95 24.91 -24.92 -23.05
CA ASN A 95 25.62 -26.12 -23.49
C ASN A 95 24.77 -27.37 -23.21
N GLY A 96 24.73 -28.28 -24.19
CA GLY A 96 23.92 -29.49 -24.11
C GLY A 96 22.44 -29.29 -24.44
N ILE A 97 22.02 -28.12 -24.95
CA ILE A 97 20.67 -27.88 -25.46
C ILE A 97 20.72 -27.61 -26.96
N SER A 98 19.97 -28.40 -27.75
CA SER A 98 19.89 -28.23 -29.21
C SER A 98 18.57 -27.59 -29.66
N TYR A 99 17.49 -27.80 -28.92
CA TYR A 99 16.17 -27.24 -29.23
C TYR A 99 15.57 -26.54 -28.02
N ILE A 100 15.10 -25.31 -28.24
CA ILE A 100 14.21 -24.61 -27.31
C ILE A 100 12.85 -24.44 -27.98
N ILE A 101 11.81 -24.87 -27.28
CA ILE A 101 10.42 -24.73 -27.67
C ILE A 101 9.77 -23.80 -26.65
N VAL A 102 9.28 -22.64 -27.09
CA VAL A 102 8.50 -21.73 -26.26
C VAL A 102 7.03 -21.93 -26.59
N ASP A 103 6.30 -22.63 -25.72
CA ASP A 103 4.89 -22.94 -25.94
C ASP A 103 3.95 -21.94 -25.26
N GLU A 104 2.71 -21.90 -25.75
CA GLU A 104 1.67 -20.96 -25.33
C GLU A 104 2.14 -19.49 -25.38
N ALA A 105 2.98 -19.14 -26.36
CA ALA A 105 3.59 -17.81 -26.49
C ALA A 105 2.57 -16.68 -26.67
N HIS A 106 1.31 -17.00 -26.95
CA HIS A 106 0.21 -16.05 -26.98
C HIS A 106 -0.21 -15.53 -25.60
N GLU A 107 0.17 -16.19 -24.50
CA GLU A 107 -0.05 -15.64 -23.14
C GLU A 107 0.80 -14.39 -22.88
N ARG A 108 1.89 -14.19 -23.65
CA ARG A 108 2.75 -13.00 -23.62
C ARG A 108 3.12 -12.58 -22.19
N SER A 109 3.54 -13.56 -21.39
CA SER A 109 3.97 -13.33 -20.01
C SER A 109 5.30 -12.58 -19.99
N LEU A 110 5.57 -11.88 -18.88
CA LEU A 110 6.82 -11.14 -18.71
C LEU A 110 8.05 -12.05 -18.86
N ASN A 111 7.99 -13.27 -18.33
CA ASN A 111 9.10 -14.21 -18.42
C ASN A 111 9.30 -14.72 -19.86
N THR A 112 8.20 -14.97 -20.59
CA THR A 112 8.24 -15.42 -21.98
C THR A 112 8.92 -14.36 -22.85
N ASP A 113 8.52 -13.09 -22.74
CA ASP A 113 9.07 -12.00 -23.56
C ASP A 113 10.57 -11.78 -23.28
N LEU A 114 10.99 -11.81 -22.01
CA LEU A 114 12.41 -11.70 -21.63
C LEU A 114 13.23 -12.91 -22.12
N LEU A 115 12.67 -14.11 -22.03
CA LEU A 115 13.29 -15.33 -22.54
C LEU A 115 13.46 -15.27 -24.07
N LEU A 116 12.43 -14.84 -24.81
CA LEU A 116 12.50 -14.71 -26.26
C LEU A 116 13.57 -13.71 -26.70
N ALA A 117 13.68 -12.57 -26.03
CA ALA A 117 14.72 -11.59 -26.30
C ALA A 117 16.14 -12.14 -26.06
N LEU A 118 16.31 -12.94 -24.99
CA LEU A 118 17.58 -13.62 -24.71
C LEU A 118 17.96 -14.64 -25.76
N ILE A 119 17.01 -15.52 -26.11
CA ILE A 119 17.23 -16.55 -27.11
C ILE A 119 17.53 -15.90 -28.47
N LYS A 120 16.83 -14.80 -28.83
CA LYS A 120 17.10 -14.07 -30.07
C LYS A 120 18.57 -13.68 -30.22
N LYS A 121 19.16 -13.13 -29.16
CA LYS A 121 20.59 -12.80 -29.13
C LYS A 121 21.45 -14.07 -29.24
N LYS A 122 21.10 -15.13 -28.50
CA LYS A 122 21.86 -16.38 -28.47
C LYS A 122 21.82 -17.18 -29.77
N LEU A 123 20.75 -17.08 -30.56
CA LEU A 123 20.67 -17.71 -31.89
C LEU A 123 21.73 -17.16 -32.86
N LEU A 124 22.22 -15.93 -32.64
CA LEU A 124 23.32 -15.36 -33.44
C LEU A 124 24.69 -15.94 -33.02
N ASP A 125 24.84 -16.29 -31.73
CA ASP A 125 26.06 -16.88 -31.18
C ASP A 125 26.13 -18.40 -31.40
N ARG A 126 24.98 -19.09 -31.35
CA ARG A 126 24.82 -20.55 -31.44
C ARG A 126 24.02 -20.95 -32.68
N LEU A 127 24.72 -21.14 -33.81
CA LEU A 127 24.11 -21.54 -35.08
C LEU A 127 23.55 -22.97 -35.10
N ASP A 128 23.93 -23.78 -34.12
CA ASP A 128 23.42 -25.13 -33.88
C ASP A 128 22.11 -25.14 -33.09
N LEU A 129 21.85 -24.11 -32.28
CA LEU A 129 20.62 -23.98 -31.51
C LEU A 129 19.41 -23.72 -32.42
N ARG A 130 18.29 -24.36 -32.11
CA ARG A 130 17.02 -24.24 -32.86
C ARG A 130 15.91 -23.73 -31.94
N LEU A 131 15.20 -22.69 -32.39
CA LEU A 131 14.04 -22.13 -31.70
C LEU A 131 12.74 -22.42 -32.43
N ILE A 132 11.77 -22.98 -31.70
CA ILE A 132 10.39 -23.17 -32.14
C ILE A 132 9.49 -22.41 -31.17
N ILE A 133 8.65 -21.52 -31.70
CA ILE A 133 7.68 -20.77 -30.89
C ILE A 133 6.30 -21.31 -31.24
N MET A 134 5.57 -21.84 -30.26
CA MET A 134 4.22 -22.35 -30.48
C MET A 134 3.18 -21.34 -29.97
N SER A 135 2.16 -21.11 -30.78
CA SER A 135 1.05 -20.21 -30.45
C SER A 135 -0.29 -20.81 -30.86
N ALA A 136 -1.36 -20.46 -30.12
CA ALA A 136 -2.73 -20.81 -30.47
C ALA A 136 -3.44 -19.70 -31.26
N THR A 137 -2.85 -18.50 -31.36
CA THR A 137 -3.48 -17.32 -31.95
C THR A 137 -2.80 -16.87 -33.24
N ALA A 138 -3.49 -16.05 -34.02
CA ALA A 138 -3.01 -15.48 -35.28
C ALA A 138 -2.00 -14.32 -35.10
N ASP A 139 -1.76 -13.83 -33.88
CA ASP A 139 -0.76 -12.77 -33.59
C ASP A 139 0.71 -13.26 -33.71
N ALA A 140 0.90 -14.40 -34.34
CA ALA A 140 2.20 -14.94 -34.69
C ALA A 140 3.00 -14.05 -35.65
N ASN A 141 2.34 -13.14 -36.37
CA ASN A 141 3.02 -12.23 -37.31
C ASN A 141 4.00 -11.30 -36.59
N ARG A 142 3.63 -10.74 -35.44
CA ARG A 142 4.54 -9.89 -34.64
C ARG A 142 5.77 -10.66 -34.19
N LEU A 143 5.58 -11.90 -33.72
CA LEU A 143 6.68 -12.77 -33.35
C LEU A 143 7.54 -13.13 -34.57
N ALA A 144 6.94 -13.33 -35.75
CA ALA A 144 7.65 -13.67 -36.97
C ALA A 144 8.57 -12.52 -37.40
N GLU A 145 8.04 -11.31 -37.42
CA GLU A 145 8.78 -10.07 -37.69
C GLU A 145 9.90 -9.87 -36.68
N TYR A 146 9.61 -10.03 -35.39
CA TYR A 146 10.60 -9.91 -34.32
C TYR A 146 11.76 -10.91 -34.49
N PHE A 147 11.50 -12.12 -34.99
CA PHE A 147 12.53 -13.13 -35.31
C PHE A 147 12.94 -13.12 -36.79
N TYR A 148 13.25 -11.95 -37.33
CA TYR A 148 13.83 -11.77 -38.68
C TYR A 148 12.96 -12.29 -39.83
N GLY A 149 11.63 -12.21 -39.69
CA GLY A 149 10.69 -12.70 -40.70
C GLY A 149 10.66 -14.23 -40.80
N CYS A 150 10.81 -14.95 -39.69
CA CYS A 150 10.90 -16.42 -39.72
C CYS A 150 9.60 -17.07 -40.22
N GLN A 151 9.73 -18.27 -40.79
CA GLN A 151 8.59 -18.99 -41.37
C GLN A 151 7.54 -19.36 -40.32
N THR A 152 6.27 -19.15 -40.68
CA THR A 152 5.10 -19.55 -39.91
C THR A 152 4.46 -20.81 -40.51
N PHE A 153 4.12 -21.77 -39.66
CA PHE A 153 3.44 -23.00 -40.05
C PHE A 153 2.10 -23.11 -39.34
N HIS A 154 1.05 -23.40 -40.09
CA HIS A 154 -0.29 -23.55 -39.56
C HIS A 154 -0.67 -25.04 -39.51
N VAL A 155 -0.85 -25.55 -38.30
CA VAL A 155 -1.43 -26.87 -38.06
C VAL A 155 -2.93 -26.70 -37.96
N LYS A 156 -3.68 -27.26 -38.91
CA LYS A 156 -5.14 -27.29 -38.83
C LYS A 156 -5.56 -28.07 -37.59
N GLY A 157 -6.28 -27.42 -36.69
CA GLY A 157 -6.88 -28.05 -35.52
C GLY A 157 -7.89 -29.13 -35.94
N ARG A 158 -8.13 -30.09 -35.06
CA ARG A 158 -9.21 -31.08 -35.17
C ARG A 158 -10.28 -30.83 -34.11
N ASN A 159 -10.59 -29.56 -33.85
CA ASN A 159 -11.66 -29.22 -32.92
C ASN A 159 -13.02 -29.55 -33.57
N PHE A 160 -13.91 -30.09 -32.76
CA PHE A 160 -15.30 -30.25 -33.15
C PHE A 160 -15.98 -28.87 -33.21
N PRO A 161 -17.01 -28.70 -34.05
CA PRO A 161 -17.71 -27.43 -34.15
C PRO A 161 -18.33 -27.04 -32.80
N VAL A 162 -18.23 -25.75 -32.48
CA VAL A 162 -18.85 -25.14 -31.28
C VAL A 162 -19.91 -24.15 -31.73
N GLU A 163 -21.15 -24.35 -31.32
CA GLU A 163 -22.23 -23.39 -31.54
C GLU A 163 -22.07 -22.20 -30.59
N ILE A 164 -21.94 -20.98 -31.13
CA ILE A 164 -21.86 -19.75 -30.33
C ILE A 164 -23.26 -19.18 -30.14
N LYS A 165 -23.66 -18.95 -28.89
CA LYS A 165 -24.92 -18.29 -28.52
C LYS A 165 -24.63 -17.03 -27.74
N TYR A 166 -25.08 -15.89 -28.24
CA TYR A 166 -25.04 -14.62 -27.53
C TYR A 166 -26.32 -14.45 -26.70
N VAL A 167 -26.17 -14.28 -25.38
CA VAL A 167 -27.25 -14.22 -24.40
C VAL A 167 -27.02 -13.01 -23.46
N PRO A 168 -27.05 -11.76 -23.98
CA PRO A 168 -26.80 -10.56 -23.17
C PRO A 168 -27.85 -10.35 -22.07
N ASP A 169 -29.10 -10.75 -22.34
CA ASP A 169 -30.19 -10.76 -21.38
C ASP A 169 -30.55 -12.20 -21.04
N VAL A 170 -30.10 -12.71 -19.89
CA VAL A 170 -30.66 -13.95 -19.36
C VAL A 170 -32.05 -13.61 -18.82
N SER A 171 -33.03 -13.57 -19.73
CA SER A 171 -34.40 -13.08 -19.55
C SER A 171 -34.92 -13.34 -18.14
N VAL A 172 -35.40 -12.28 -17.49
CA VAL A 172 -36.07 -12.29 -16.19
C VAL A 172 -37.37 -13.09 -16.34
N ASP A 173 -37.30 -14.40 -16.19
CA ASP A 173 -38.50 -15.22 -16.16
C ASP A 173 -39.28 -14.81 -14.90
N ALA A 174 -40.52 -14.36 -15.09
CA ALA A 174 -41.31 -13.59 -14.13
C ALA A 174 -41.75 -14.39 -12.88
N SER A 175 -41.22 -15.59 -12.66
CA SER A 175 -41.59 -16.54 -11.61
C SER A 175 -40.69 -16.53 -10.37
N PHE A 176 -39.58 -15.78 -10.36
CA PHE A 176 -38.65 -15.67 -9.20
C PHE A 176 -38.61 -14.29 -8.51
N ASN A 177 -39.63 -13.45 -8.72
CA ASN A 177 -39.67 -12.06 -8.28
C ASN A 177 -39.94 -11.79 -6.77
N ILE A 178 -39.79 -12.77 -5.87
CA ILE A 178 -40.15 -12.56 -4.45
C ILE A 178 -38.94 -12.46 -3.48
N VAL A 179 -37.69 -12.78 -3.90
CA VAL A 179 -36.56 -12.83 -2.93
C VAL A 179 -35.41 -11.85 -3.23
N ALA A 180 -35.29 -11.31 -4.45
CA ALA A 180 -34.11 -10.54 -4.85
C ALA A 180 -34.12 -9.04 -4.45
N SER A 181 -35.26 -8.46 -4.08
CA SER A 181 -35.37 -7.01 -3.81
C SER A 181 -35.02 -6.61 -2.37
N SER A 182 -34.89 -7.57 -1.44
CA SER A 182 -34.75 -7.30 0.01
C SER A 182 -33.33 -7.49 0.57
N LEU A 183 -32.36 -7.92 -0.25
CA LEU A 183 -30.97 -8.18 0.19
C LEU A 183 -29.97 -7.22 -0.46
N ARG A 184 -30.23 -5.90 -0.39
CA ARG A 184 -29.16 -4.90 -0.62
C ARG A 184 -28.29 -4.76 0.63
N GLY A 185 -27.52 -5.81 0.91
CA GLY A 185 -26.40 -5.76 1.84
C GLY A 185 -25.09 -5.40 1.09
N PRO A 186 -24.02 -4.96 1.79
CA PRO A 186 -22.72 -4.60 1.19
C PRO A 186 -21.93 -5.77 0.56
N CYS A 187 -22.54 -6.97 0.49
CA CYS A 187 -21.93 -8.22 0.00
C CYS A 187 -22.70 -8.83 -1.18
N ALA A 188 -23.43 -8.04 -1.97
CA ALA A 188 -24.04 -8.53 -3.19
C ALA A 188 -22.93 -8.87 -4.21
N ALA A 189 -22.83 -10.14 -4.63
CA ALA A 189 -22.02 -10.53 -5.77
C ALA A 189 -22.42 -9.67 -6.99
N ALA A 190 -21.45 -9.30 -7.83
CA ALA A 190 -21.70 -8.50 -9.02
C ALA A 190 -22.78 -9.17 -9.90
N SER A 191 -23.66 -8.38 -10.52
CA SER A 191 -24.84 -8.88 -11.25
C SER A 191 -24.52 -10.05 -12.19
N TYR A 192 -23.41 -9.95 -12.92
CA TYR A 192 -22.98 -10.97 -13.89
C TYR A 192 -22.67 -12.34 -13.26
N VAL A 193 -22.28 -12.41 -11.98
CA VAL A 193 -22.01 -13.70 -11.30
C VAL A 193 -23.31 -14.49 -11.17
N ASN A 194 -24.40 -13.80 -10.83
CA ASN A 194 -25.73 -14.41 -10.77
C ASN A 194 -26.21 -14.84 -12.16
N ASP A 195 -25.92 -14.06 -13.19
CA ASP A 195 -26.27 -14.38 -14.57
C ASP A 195 -25.52 -15.64 -15.06
N VAL A 196 -24.24 -15.80 -14.70
CA VAL A 196 -23.47 -17.02 -14.94
C VAL A 196 -24.12 -18.23 -14.25
N ILE A 197 -24.45 -18.13 -12.95
CA ILE A 197 -25.10 -19.23 -12.21
C ILE A 197 -26.47 -19.57 -12.81
N ARG A 198 -27.25 -18.56 -13.19
CA ARG A 198 -28.54 -18.74 -13.87
C ARG A 198 -28.36 -19.49 -15.19
N GLN A 199 -27.42 -19.07 -16.02
CA GLN A 199 -27.16 -19.73 -17.30
C GLN A 199 -26.67 -21.18 -17.11
N VAL A 200 -25.78 -21.42 -16.14
CA VAL A 200 -25.35 -22.78 -15.77
C VAL A 200 -26.55 -23.63 -15.34
N SER A 201 -27.50 -23.07 -14.58
CA SER A 201 -28.71 -23.78 -14.15
C SER A 201 -29.65 -24.12 -15.32
N ILE A 202 -29.78 -23.21 -16.30
CA ILE A 202 -30.55 -23.44 -17.53
C ILE A 202 -29.93 -24.58 -18.34
N ILE A 203 -28.60 -24.56 -18.52
CA ILE A 203 -27.86 -25.61 -19.25
C ILE A 203 -27.98 -26.95 -18.52
N HIS A 204 -27.78 -26.97 -17.19
CA HIS A 204 -27.88 -28.18 -16.36
C HIS A 204 -29.22 -28.90 -16.53
N LYS A 205 -30.32 -28.14 -16.61
CA LYS A 205 -31.68 -28.70 -16.73
C LYS A 205 -32.08 -29.10 -18.15
N ASN A 206 -31.65 -28.32 -19.15
CA ASN A 206 -32.23 -28.40 -20.49
C ASN A 206 -31.31 -29.03 -21.55
N GLU A 207 -30.01 -29.02 -21.33
CA GLU A 207 -29.04 -29.58 -22.28
C GLU A 207 -28.69 -31.04 -21.93
N GLU A 208 -28.23 -31.81 -22.92
CA GLU A 208 -27.80 -33.21 -22.75
C GLU A 208 -26.56 -33.36 -21.85
N GLU A 209 -26.15 -34.60 -21.57
CA GLU A 209 -24.91 -34.88 -20.83
C GLU A 209 -23.69 -34.15 -21.41
N GLY A 210 -22.82 -33.72 -20.49
CA GLY A 210 -21.62 -32.95 -20.78
C GLY A 210 -21.27 -32.00 -19.62
N ALA A 211 -19.98 -31.86 -19.34
CA ALA A 211 -19.51 -30.96 -18.30
C ALA A 211 -19.67 -29.48 -18.72
N ILE A 212 -19.93 -28.63 -17.73
CA ILE A 212 -20.08 -27.18 -17.89
C ILE A 212 -18.84 -26.48 -17.35
N LEU A 213 -18.25 -25.59 -18.14
CA LEU A 213 -17.13 -24.74 -17.74
C LEU A 213 -17.57 -23.27 -17.78
N ALA A 214 -17.60 -22.61 -16.61
CA ALA A 214 -18.11 -21.25 -16.46
C ALA A 214 -17.00 -20.27 -16.02
N PHE A 215 -16.81 -19.19 -16.77
CA PHE A 215 -15.75 -18.21 -16.53
C PHE A 215 -16.22 -17.02 -15.67
N LEU A 216 -15.54 -16.83 -14.55
CA LEU A 216 -15.68 -15.73 -13.59
C LEU A 216 -14.34 -15.02 -13.40
N THR A 217 -14.32 -13.89 -12.70
CA THR A 217 -13.14 -13.01 -12.72
C THR A 217 -12.21 -13.19 -11.52
N SER A 218 -12.72 -13.67 -10.38
CA SER A 218 -11.94 -13.77 -9.14
C SER A 218 -12.21 -15.04 -8.33
N GLN A 219 -11.27 -15.39 -7.45
CA GLN A 219 -11.43 -16.49 -6.50
C GLN A 219 -12.72 -16.38 -5.69
N LEU A 220 -13.00 -15.17 -5.16
CA LEU A 220 -14.17 -14.96 -4.32
C LEU A 220 -15.47 -15.24 -5.08
N GLU A 221 -15.54 -14.81 -6.34
CA GLU A 221 -16.69 -15.09 -7.21
C GLU A 221 -16.82 -16.58 -7.53
N VAL A 222 -15.71 -17.26 -7.79
CA VAL A 222 -15.69 -18.71 -8.07
C VAL A 222 -16.17 -19.51 -6.86
N GLU A 223 -15.59 -19.26 -5.68
CA GLU A 223 -15.97 -19.96 -4.44
C GLU A 223 -17.44 -19.66 -4.09
N TRP A 224 -17.85 -18.39 -4.20
CA TRP A 224 -19.24 -18.00 -3.97
C TRP A 224 -20.21 -18.67 -4.94
N ALA A 225 -19.88 -18.76 -6.23
CA ALA A 225 -20.71 -19.46 -7.21
C ALA A 225 -20.81 -20.96 -6.93
N CYS A 226 -19.73 -21.58 -6.46
CA CYS A 226 -19.76 -22.98 -6.02
C CYS A 226 -20.70 -23.19 -4.83
N GLU A 227 -20.72 -22.27 -3.86
CA GLU A 227 -21.58 -22.35 -2.67
C GLU A 227 -23.06 -22.09 -2.99
N ASN A 228 -23.35 -21.26 -4.01
CA ASN A 228 -24.71 -20.85 -4.38
C ASN A 228 -25.34 -21.71 -5.48
N PHE A 229 -24.63 -22.71 -6.00
CA PHE A 229 -25.20 -23.70 -6.90
C PHE A 229 -25.39 -25.04 -6.17
N THR A 230 -26.64 -25.45 -5.95
CA THR A 230 -26.96 -26.70 -5.25
C THR A 230 -27.93 -27.55 -6.08
N ASP A 231 -27.47 -28.73 -6.51
CA ASP A 231 -28.30 -29.76 -7.15
C ASP A 231 -27.70 -31.14 -6.86
N ALA A 232 -28.53 -32.12 -6.49
CA ALA A 232 -28.07 -33.46 -6.11
C ALA A 232 -27.47 -34.27 -7.28
N SER A 233 -27.75 -33.87 -8.52
CA SER A 233 -27.26 -34.49 -9.76
C SER A 233 -26.00 -33.82 -10.32
N ALA A 234 -25.37 -32.89 -9.58
CA ALA A 234 -24.20 -32.16 -10.04
C ALA A 234 -23.02 -32.23 -9.07
N VAL A 235 -21.81 -32.30 -9.61
CA VAL A 235 -20.56 -32.11 -8.87
C VAL A 235 -19.99 -30.75 -9.23
N VAL A 236 -19.99 -29.84 -8.25
CA VAL A 236 -19.53 -28.47 -8.41
C VAL A 236 -18.08 -28.34 -7.96
N LEU A 237 -17.21 -27.81 -8.82
CA LEU A 237 -15.77 -27.71 -8.57
C LEU A 237 -15.24 -26.30 -8.85
N PRO A 238 -14.44 -25.71 -7.94
CA PRO A 238 -13.75 -24.45 -8.20
C PRO A 238 -12.46 -24.67 -9.00
N MET A 239 -12.09 -23.71 -9.84
CA MET A 239 -10.80 -23.72 -10.55
C MET A 239 -10.18 -22.31 -10.64
N HIS A 240 -9.24 -22.00 -9.75
CA HIS A 240 -8.49 -20.73 -9.73
C HIS A 240 -7.05 -20.91 -9.24
N GLY A 241 -6.16 -19.96 -9.56
CA GLY A 241 -4.71 -20.07 -9.30
C GLY A 241 -4.25 -20.07 -7.83
N LYS A 242 -5.18 -20.07 -6.87
CA LYS A 242 -4.87 -20.21 -5.43
C LYS A 242 -5.18 -21.59 -4.87
N LEU A 243 -5.74 -22.50 -5.66
CA LEU A 243 -5.96 -23.89 -5.26
C LEU A 243 -4.64 -24.67 -5.20
N SER A 244 -4.54 -25.63 -4.29
CA SER A 244 -3.41 -26.57 -4.23
C SER A 244 -3.41 -27.49 -5.47
N PRO A 245 -2.25 -28.07 -5.86
CA PRO A 245 -2.19 -29.00 -7.00
C PRO A 245 -3.19 -30.15 -6.91
N VAL A 246 -3.39 -30.71 -5.70
CA VAL A 246 -4.35 -31.80 -5.45
C VAL A 246 -5.79 -31.34 -5.72
N GLU A 247 -6.15 -30.13 -5.31
CA GLU A 247 -7.48 -29.58 -5.54
C GLU A 247 -7.72 -29.26 -7.01
N GLN A 248 -6.72 -28.72 -7.70
CA GLN A 248 -6.79 -28.48 -9.14
C GLN A 248 -6.96 -29.80 -9.90
N SER A 249 -6.32 -30.88 -9.45
CA SER A 249 -6.42 -32.19 -10.11
C SER A 249 -7.84 -32.77 -10.13
N ARG A 250 -8.71 -32.40 -9.18
CA ARG A 250 -10.10 -32.89 -9.10
C ARG A 250 -10.92 -32.58 -10.35
N VAL A 251 -10.62 -31.50 -11.06
CA VAL A 251 -11.34 -31.16 -12.30
C VAL A 251 -11.12 -32.18 -13.42
N PHE A 252 -10.04 -32.96 -13.35
CA PHE A 252 -9.72 -34.01 -14.33
C PHE A 252 -10.31 -35.39 -13.98
N GLU A 253 -10.88 -35.55 -12.78
CA GLU A 253 -11.56 -36.78 -12.37
C GLU A 253 -12.90 -36.93 -13.12
N SER A 254 -13.35 -38.19 -13.29
CA SER A 254 -14.67 -38.51 -13.85
C SER A 254 -15.65 -38.81 -12.72
N TYR A 255 -16.87 -38.29 -12.81
CA TYR A 255 -17.92 -38.45 -11.80
C TYR A 255 -19.13 -39.15 -12.43
N SER A 256 -19.35 -40.42 -12.09
CA SER A 256 -20.41 -41.23 -12.72
C SER A 256 -21.81 -40.80 -12.26
N GLY A 257 -22.72 -40.59 -13.22
CA GLY A 257 -24.13 -40.30 -12.93
C GLY A 257 -24.40 -38.88 -12.42
N MET A 258 -23.41 -37.99 -12.43
CA MET A 258 -23.55 -36.58 -12.04
C MET A 258 -22.92 -35.67 -13.09
N ARG A 259 -23.54 -34.51 -13.35
CA ARG A 259 -22.96 -33.50 -14.23
C ARG A 259 -21.84 -32.73 -13.52
N LYS A 260 -20.67 -32.67 -14.15
CA LYS A 260 -19.54 -31.88 -13.65
C LYS A 260 -19.72 -30.40 -14.03
N ILE A 261 -19.69 -29.52 -13.03
CA ILE A 261 -19.85 -28.08 -13.20
C ILE A 261 -18.63 -27.38 -12.61
N ILE A 262 -17.89 -26.66 -13.43
CA ILE A 262 -16.61 -26.07 -13.06
C ILE A 262 -16.73 -24.54 -13.17
N PHE A 263 -16.67 -23.85 -12.04
CA PHE A 263 -16.53 -22.40 -12.01
C PHE A 263 -15.04 -22.05 -11.99
N CYS A 264 -14.60 -21.22 -12.92
CA CYS A 264 -13.18 -20.99 -13.14
C CYS A 264 -12.81 -19.53 -13.42
N THR A 265 -11.55 -19.21 -13.17
CA THR A 265 -10.92 -17.97 -13.69
C THR A 265 -10.27 -18.24 -15.05
N ASN A 266 -9.51 -17.27 -15.59
CA ASN A 266 -8.74 -17.44 -16.83
C ASN A 266 -7.72 -18.60 -16.80
N ILE A 267 -7.48 -19.24 -15.65
CA ILE A 267 -6.63 -20.45 -15.55
C ILE A 267 -7.10 -21.60 -16.47
N ALA A 268 -8.40 -21.69 -16.78
CA ALA A 268 -8.95 -22.74 -17.64
C ALA A 268 -9.08 -22.30 -19.12
N GLU A 269 -8.68 -21.08 -19.45
CA GLU A 269 -8.74 -20.51 -20.79
C GLU A 269 -7.83 -21.29 -21.75
N THR A 270 -6.60 -21.53 -21.33
CA THR A 270 -5.53 -22.11 -22.16
C THR A 270 -4.85 -23.31 -21.46
N SER A 271 -3.97 -24.01 -22.18
CA SER A 271 -3.00 -25.03 -21.70
C SER A 271 -3.50 -26.30 -20.98
N LEU A 272 -4.67 -26.33 -20.34
CA LEU A 272 -5.21 -27.55 -19.69
C LEU A 272 -6.22 -28.23 -20.62
N THR A 273 -6.42 -29.55 -20.60
CA THR A 273 -7.55 -30.20 -21.31
C THR A 273 -8.41 -30.92 -20.27
N ILE A 274 -9.59 -30.36 -19.99
CA ILE A 274 -10.56 -30.96 -19.07
C ILE A 274 -11.47 -31.87 -19.88
N LYS A 275 -11.49 -33.16 -19.54
CA LYS A 275 -12.32 -34.14 -20.24
C LYS A 275 -13.81 -33.83 -20.03
N GLU A 276 -14.63 -34.18 -21.02
CA GLU A 276 -16.10 -34.13 -20.99
C GLU A 276 -16.72 -32.71 -21.09
N VAL A 277 -15.92 -31.64 -21.21
CA VAL A 277 -16.48 -30.28 -21.38
C VAL A 277 -17.17 -30.15 -22.73
N LYS A 278 -18.50 -29.95 -22.68
CA LYS A 278 -19.37 -29.75 -23.85
C LYS A 278 -20.02 -28.37 -23.86
N TYR A 279 -20.13 -27.73 -22.70
CA TYR A 279 -20.77 -26.43 -22.54
C TYR A 279 -19.82 -25.43 -21.88
N VAL A 280 -19.74 -24.23 -22.46
CA VAL A 280 -19.00 -23.10 -21.90
C VAL A 280 -19.96 -21.96 -21.61
N VAL A 281 -19.83 -21.34 -20.44
CA VAL A 281 -20.49 -20.07 -20.10
C VAL A 281 -19.42 -19.01 -19.95
N ASP A 282 -19.42 -18.01 -20.83
CA ASP A 282 -18.42 -16.94 -20.86
C ASP A 282 -19.05 -15.60 -20.46
N SER A 283 -18.61 -15.06 -19.32
CA SER A 283 -19.02 -13.73 -18.85
C SER A 283 -18.42 -12.59 -19.68
N GLY A 284 -17.39 -12.83 -20.49
CA GLY A 284 -16.70 -11.79 -21.26
C GLY A 284 -15.76 -10.92 -20.43
N LEU A 285 -15.58 -11.25 -19.15
CA LEU A 285 -14.83 -10.41 -18.21
C LEU A 285 -13.57 -11.12 -17.69
N VAL A 286 -12.60 -10.31 -17.27
CA VAL A 286 -11.38 -10.71 -16.57
C VAL A 286 -10.99 -9.65 -15.55
N LYS A 287 -10.41 -10.07 -14.43
CA LYS A 287 -9.83 -9.16 -13.44
C LYS A 287 -8.33 -9.05 -13.69
N ASP A 288 -7.90 -7.89 -14.17
CA ASP A 288 -6.53 -7.64 -14.62
C ASP A 288 -5.83 -6.63 -13.72
N SER A 289 -4.55 -6.85 -13.43
CA SER A 289 -3.72 -5.99 -12.58
C SER A 289 -2.86 -5.09 -13.45
N ARG A 290 -2.99 -3.77 -13.32
CA ARG A 290 -2.26 -2.79 -14.12
C ARG A 290 -1.47 -1.84 -13.24
N PHE A 291 -0.19 -1.70 -13.53
CA PHE A 291 0.66 -0.70 -12.94
C PHE A 291 0.44 0.65 -13.64
N VAL A 292 0.16 1.68 -12.85
CA VAL A 292 -0.01 3.05 -13.31
C VAL A 292 1.25 3.83 -12.91
N PRO A 293 2.14 4.16 -13.86
CA PRO A 293 3.39 4.84 -13.54
C PRO A 293 3.16 6.18 -12.84
N SER A 294 2.24 7.02 -13.32
CA SER A 294 2.01 8.36 -12.76
C SER A 294 1.64 8.37 -11.27
N SER A 295 0.98 7.32 -10.78
CA SER A 295 0.63 7.16 -9.36
C SER A 295 1.51 6.15 -8.63
N GLY A 296 2.35 5.38 -9.33
CA GLY A 296 3.14 4.28 -8.78
C GLY A 296 2.29 3.12 -8.22
N LEU A 297 1.03 2.98 -8.66
CA LEU A 297 0.08 2.03 -8.08
C LEU A 297 -0.20 0.83 -8.98
N ASN A 298 -0.36 -0.34 -8.36
CA ASN A 298 -0.98 -1.50 -9.00
C ASN A 298 -2.49 -1.43 -8.79
N VAL A 299 -3.24 -1.24 -9.87
CA VAL A 299 -4.70 -1.16 -9.88
C VAL A 299 -5.27 -2.47 -10.41
N LEU A 300 -6.12 -3.11 -9.61
CA LEU A 300 -6.83 -4.32 -10.02
C LEU A 300 -8.23 -3.96 -10.50
N LYS A 301 -8.50 -4.12 -11.80
CA LYS A 301 -9.78 -3.72 -12.41
C LYS A 301 -10.40 -4.87 -13.19
N VAL A 302 -11.73 -4.96 -13.16
CA VAL A 302 -12.48 -5.85 -14.05
C VAL A 302 -12.61 -5.18 -15.41
N ASN A 303 -12.15 -5.84 -16.46
CA ASN A 303 -12.17 -5.38 -17.84
C ASN A 303 -12.76 -6.45 -18.75
N TRP A 304 -13.13 -6.05 -19.98
CA TRP A 304 -13.47 -6.97 -21.04
C TRP A 304 -12.27 -7.81 -21.48
N ILE A 305 -12.52 -9.04 -21.90
CA ILE A 305 -11.52 -9.89 -22.53
C ILE A 305 -11.29 -9.49 -23.99
N SER A 306 -10.21 -10.00 -24.58
CA SER A 306 -9.99 -9.88 -26.03
C SER A 306 -10.85 -10.88 -26.81
N GLN A 307 -11.06 -10.61 -28.11
CA GLN A 307 -11.70 -11.57 -29.02
C GLN A 307 -10.94 -12.90 -29.06
N SER A 308 -9.60 -12.85 -29.05
CA SER A 308 -8.79 -14.07 -29.01
C SER A 308 -9.03 -14.90 -27.75
N SER A 309 -9.14 -14.26 -26.57
CA SER A 309 -9.50 -14.93 -25.31
C SER A 309 -10.91 -15.51 -25.37
N ALA A 310 -11.90 -14.76 -25.84
CA ALA A 310 -13.28 -15.23 -25.99
C ALA A 310 -13.38 -16.46 -26.92
N ASN A 311 -12.57 -16.50 -27.97
CA ASN A 311 -12.50 -17.64 -28.89
C ASN A 311 -11.81 -18.85 -28.26
N GLN A 312 -10.76 -18.64 -27.45
CA GLN A 312 -10.11 -19.71 -26.69
C GLN A 312 -11.05 -20.34 -25.65
N ARG A 313 -11.80 -19.50 -24.92
CA ARG A 313 -12.85 -19.94 -23.99
C ARG A 313 -13.91 -20.76 -24.70
N ALA A 314 -14.41 -20.29 -25.84
CA ALA A 314 -15.38 -21.04 -26.64
C ALA A 314 -14.83 -22.39 -27.13
N GLY A 315 -13.58 -22.42 -27.62
CA GLY A 315 -12.91 -23.62 -28.10
C GLY A 315 -12.76 -24.72 -27.05
N ARG A 316 -12.92 -24.41 -25.75
CA ARG A 316 -12.95 -25.42 -24.68
C ARG A 316 -14.06 -26.44 -24.83
N ALA A 317 -15.21 -26.04 -25.36
CA ALA A 317 -16.35 -26.91 -25.61
C ALA A 317 -16.13 -27.88 -26.79
N GLY A 318 -15.21 -27.56 -27.71
CA GLY A 318 -14.99 -28.31 -28.95
C GLY A 318 -13.89 -29.37 -28.89
N ARG A 319 -13.30 -29.63 -27.70
CA ARG A 319 -12.11 -30.50 -27.60
C ARG A 319 -12.41 -31.99 -27.62
N THR A 320 -13.51 -32.41 -27.00
CA THR A 320 -13.88 -33.83 -26.89
C THR A 320 -15.05 -34.22 -27.79
N GLY A 321 -15.81 -33.25 -28.28
CA GLY A 321 -16.99 -33.47 -29.12
C GLY A 321 -17.65 -32.14 -29.49
N VAL A 322 -18.76 -32.20 -30.24
CA VAL A 322 -19.57 -31.03 -30.59
C VAL A 322 -20.08 -30.37 -29.31
N GLY A 323 -19.90 -29.05 -29.20
CA GLY A 323 -20.21 -28.29 -27.99
C GLY A 323 -20.94 -26.98 -28.24
N LYS A 324 -21.29 -26.28 -27.16
CA LYS A 324 -21.95 -24.97 -27.20
C LYS A 324 -21.24 -23.98 -26.28
N CYS A 325 -21.11 -22.72 -26.71
CA CYS A 325 -20.59 -21.63 -25.91
C CYS A 325 -21.66 -20.54 -25.76
N TYR A 326 -22.04 -20.22 -24.53
CA TYR A 326 -23.00 -19.18 -24.18
C TYR A 326 -22.22 -17.95 -23.72
N ARG A 327 -22.20 -16.90 -24.56
CA ARG A 327 -21.58 -15.61 -24.27
C ARG A 327 -22.63 -14.70 -23.63
N LEU A 328 -22.41 -14.24 -22.41
CA LEU A 328 -23.36 -13.40 -21.67
C LEU A 328 -23.27 -11.91 -22.05
N TYR A 329 -22.94 -11.65 -23.31
CA TYR A 329 -22.75 -10.33 -23.91
C TYR A 329 -23.23 -10.37 -25.36
N SER A 330 -23.46 -9.22 -25.98
CA SER A 330 -23.95 -9.17 -27.35
C SER A 330 -22.85 -9.42 -28.37
N GLU A 331 -23.24 -9.76 -29.60
CA GLU A 331 -22.28 -9.86 -30.72
C GLU A 331 -21.65 -8.50 -31.06
N ALA A 332 -22.39 -7.41 -30.82
CA ALA A 332 -21.84 -6.06 -30.95
C ALA A 332 -20.73 -5.80 -29.93
N ASP A 333 -20.94 -6.20 -28.65
CA ASP A 333 -19.91 -6.09 -27.62
C ASP A 333 -18.66 -6.90 -27.99
N PHE A 334 -18.83 -8.13 -28.47
CA PHE A 334 -17.73 -8.97 -28.96
C PHE A 334 -16.92 -8.27 -30.06
N SER A 335 -17.61 -7.61 -31.00
CA SER A 335 -16.97 -6.91 -32.12
C SER A 335 -16.20 -5.65 -31.67
N MET A 336 -16.57 -5.06 -30.52
CA MET A 336 -15.88 -3.91 -29.91
C MET A 336 -14.68 -4.32 -29.04
N MET A 337 -14.52 -5.60 -28.71
CA MET A 337 -13.37 -6.10 -27.95
C MET A 337 -12.08 -6.00 -28.77
N GLU A 338 -10.97 -5.77 -28.08
CA GLU A 338 -9.63 -5.83 -28.68
C GLU A 338 -9.37 -7.19 -29.34
N LEU A 339 -8.68 -7.22 -30.48
CA LEU A 339 -8.43 -8.46 -31.23
C LEU A 339 -7.55 -9.44 -30.44
N HIS A 340 -6.51 -8.92 -29.79
CA HIS A 340 -5.48 -9.69 -29.10
C HIS A 340 -5.29 -9.21 -27.66
N GLN A 341 -4.77 -10.09 -26.82
CA GLN A 341 -4.46 -9.74 -25.44
C GLN A 341 -3.24 -8.82 -25.38
N GLU A 342 -3.34 -7.72 -24.63
CA GLU A 342 -2.21 -6.85 -24.33
C GLU A 342 -1.12 -7.63 -23.55
N PRO A 343 0.16 -7.53 -23.93
CA PRO A 343 1.25 -8.29 -23.31
C PRO A 343 1.49 -7.85 -21.85
N GLU A 344 1.93 -8.78 -20.99
CA GLU A 344 2.10 -8.51 -19.56
C GLU A 344 3.13 -7.40 -19.30
N ILE A 345 4.20 -7.35 -20.10
CA ILE A 345 5.27 -6.36 -19.96
C ILE A 345 4.77 -4.91 -20.05
N GLN A 346 3.67 -4.64 -20.77
CA GLN A 346 3.10 -3.30 -20.87
C GLN A 346 2.20 -2.93 -19.69
N LYS A 347 1.82 -3.91 -18.86
CA LYS A 347 0.82 -3.75 -17.79
C LYS A 347 1.39 -3.84 -16.39
N VAL A 348 2.54 -4.46 -16.17
CA VAL A 348 3.05 -4.75 -14.82
C VAL A 348 4.14 -3.78 -14.34
N HIS A 349 4.42 -3.81 -13.04
CA HIS A 349 5.59 -3.13 -12.49
C HIS A 349 6.87 -3.79 -13.03
N LEU A 350 7.76 -3.00 -13.60
CA LEU A 350 8.93 -3.48 -14.34
C LEU A 350 10.18 -3.70 -13.48
N GLY A 351 10.10 -3.61 -12.15
CA GLY A 351 11.26 -3.70 -11.26
C GLY A 351 12.09 -4.98 -11.47
N THR A 352 11.44 -6.14 -11.44
CA THR A 352 12.11 -7.43 -11.72
C THR A 352 12.60 -7.53 -13.16
N ALA A 353 11.83 -7.00 -14.12
CA ALA A 353 12.17 -7.02 -15.54
C ALA A 353 13.44 -6.21 -15.83
N VAL A 354 13.47 -4.95 -15.41
CA VAL A 354 14.62 -4.05 -15.55
C VAL A 354 15.84 -4.64 -14.86
N LEU A 355 15.69 -5.17 -13.64
CA LEU A 355 16.80 -5.78 -12.92
C LEU A 355 17.41 -6.96 -13.71
N ARG A 356 16.57 -7.81 -14.31
CA ARG A 356 17.03 -8.89 -15.18
C ARG A 356 17.66 -8.35 -16.47
N ILE A 357 17.07 -7.37 -17.14
CA ILE A 357 17.63 -6.74 -18.34
C ILE A 357 19.05 -6.20 -18.08
N LEU A 358 19.24 -5.49 -16.96
CA LEU A 358 20.55 -4.98 -16.56
C LEU A 358 21.55 -6.12 -16.28
N ALA A 359 21.08 -7.23 -15.69
CA ALA A 359 21.91 -8.42 -15.45
C ALA A 359 22.41 -9.08 -16.73
N LEU A 360 21.72 -8.88 -17.86
CA LEU A 360 22.13 -9.36 -19.18
C LEU A 360 23.21 -8.49 -19.84
N GLY A 361 23.68 -7.45 -19.16
CA GLY A 361 24.71 -6.53 -19.64
C GLY A 361 24.17 -5.39 -20.49
N VAL A 362 22.85 -5.21 -20.55
CA VAL A 362 22.23 -4.07 -21.23
C VAL A 362 22.33 -2.86 -20.30
N LYS A 363 23.09 -1.84 -20.72
CA LYS A 363 23.41 -0.67 -19.87
C LYS A 363 22.25 0.31 -19.71
N ASP A 364 21.31 0.30 -20.65
CA ASP A 364 20.10 1.12 -20.64
C ASP A 364 18.91 0.25 -21.05
N ALA A 365 17.99 0.03 -20.11
CA ALA A 365 16.81 -0.78 -20.33
C ALA A 365 15.86 -0.22 -21.41
N GLN A 366 15.95 1.08 -21.75
CA GLN A 366 15.17 1.64 -22.85
C GLN A 366 15.66 1.16 -24.23
N ASN A 367 16.94 0.81 -24.34
CA ASN A 367 17.53 0.28 -25.58
C ASN A 367 17.39 -1.25 -25.70
N PHE A 368 16.68 -1.89 -24.78
CA PHE A 368 16.41 -3.32 -24.86
C PHE A 368 15.45 -3.62 -26.02
N GLU A 369 15.74 -4.68 -26.76
CA GLU A 369 14.96 -5.08 -27.93
C GLU A 369 13.71 -5.86 -27.51
N PHE A 370 12.67 -5.16 -27.05
CA PHE A 370 11.40 -5.77 -26.68
C PHE A 370 10.62 -6.28 -27.90
N VAL A 371 9.84 -7.35 -27.73
CA VAL A 371 8.80 -7.73 -28.71
C VAL A 371 7.75 -6.64 -28.79
N ASP A 372 7.25 -6.19 -27.63
CA ASP A 372 6.40 -5.02 -27.48
C ASP A 372 6.94 -4.16 -26.34
N ALA A 373 7.41 -2.96 -26.66
CA ALA A 373 8.04 -2.08 -25.68
C ALA A 373 7.00 -1.54 -24.66
N PRO A 374 7.34 -1.49 -23.35
CA PRO A 374 6.51 -0.82 -22.36
C PRO A 374 6.65 0.70 -22.43
N ASN A 375 5.77 1.42 -21.73
CA ASN A 375 5.85 2.87 -21.63
C ASN A 375 7.23 3.29 -21.04
N PRO A 376 7.98 4.20 -21.69
CA PRO A 376 9.28 4.68 -21.18
C PRO A 376 9.22 5.24 -19.76
N GLU A 377 8.10 5.86 -19.36
CA GLU A 377 7.88 6.35 -18.00
C GLU A 377 7.89 5.19 -16.97
N ALA A 378 7.31 4.04 -17.33
CA ALA A 378 7.32 2.85 -16.49
C ALA A 378 8.74 2.28 -16.30
N ILE A 379 9.54 2.26 -17.38
CA ILE A 379 10.95 1.85 -17.31
C ILE A 379 11.74 2.80 -16.40
N ASN A 380 11.62 4.10 -16.61
CA ASN A 380 12.31 5.11 -15.81
C ASN A 380 11.93 5.05 -14.33
N MET A 381 10.66 4.82 -14.02
CA MET A 381 10.21 4.63 -12.65
C MET A 381 10.77 3.35 -12.03
N ALA A 382 10.81 2.24 -12.76
CA ALA A 382 11.43 1.01 -12.29
C ALA A 382 12.92 1.18 -12.00
N VAL A 383 13.67 1.84 -12.88
CA VAL A 383 15.09 2.16 -12.68
C VAL A 383 15.29 3.04 -11.43
N LYS A 384 14.52 4.12 -11.28
CA LYS A 384 14.58 4.99 -10.09
C LYS A 384 14.28 4.22 -8.79
N ASN A 385 13.30 3.33 -8.81
CA ASN A 385 12.97 2.48 -7.66
C ASN A 385 14.14 1.54 -7.32
N LEU A 386 14.78 0.94 -8.32
CA LEU A 386 15.94 0.05 -8.11
C LEU A 386 17.16 0.81 -7.59
N GLU A 387 17.38 2.04 -8.04
CA GLU A 387 18.42 2.93 -7.52
C GLU A 387 18.18 3.29 -6.05
N GLN A 388 16.93 3.62 -5.68
CA GLN A 388 16.54 3.86 -4.28
C GLN A 388 16.75 2.65 -3.38
N LEU A 389 16.53 1.44 -3.89
CA LEU A 389 16.80 0.19 -3.17
C LEU A 389 18.31 -0.12 -3.06
N GLY A 390 19.16 0.67 -3.71
CA GLY A 390 20.60 0.41 -3.80
C GLY A 390 20.93 -0.82 -4.64
N ALA A 391 20.00 -1.29 -5.49
CA ALA A 391 20.19 -2.44 -6.38
C ALA A 391 20.97 -2.07 -7.66
N VAL A 392 20.87 -0.81 -8.08
CA VAL A 392 21.47 -0.28 -9.30
C VAL A 392 22.20 1.02 -8.98
N LYS A 393 23.34 1.27 -9.63
CA LYS A 393 24.06 2.53 -9.57
C LYS A 393 24.14 3.15 -10.97
N CYS A 394 23.89 4.45 -11.07
CA CYS A 394 24.12 5.20 -12.29
C CYS A 394 25.57 5.69 -12.36
N ASN A 395 26.26 5.41 -13.46
CA ASN A 395 27.58 5.95 -13.77
C ASN A 395 27.61 6.39 -15.24
N CYS A 396 27.86 7.68 -15.50
CA CYS A 396 27.93 8.24 -16.86
C CYS A 396 26.75 7.83 -17.76
N ASN A 397 25.51 7.92 -17.26
CA ASN A 397 24.26 7.51 -17.94
C ASN A 397 24.17 6.01 -18.29
N CYS A 398 25.03 5.18 -17.72
CA CYS A 398 24.92 3.72 -17.76
C CYS A 398 24.50 3.20 -16.38
N TYR A 399 23.63 2.19 -16.37
CA TYR A 399 23.21 1.55 -15.14
C TYR A 399 23.98 0.24 -14.91
N GLU A 400 24.57 0.11 -13.73
CA GLU A 400 25.31 -1.08 -13.32
C GLU A 400 24.69 -1.70 -12.06
N LEU A 401 24.68 -3.03 -11.99
CA LEU A 401 24.19 -3.75 -10.82
C LEU A 401 25.19 -3.64 -9.66
N THR A 402 24.65 -3.35 -8.47
CA THR A 402 25.40 -3.47 -7.21
C THR A 402 25.44 -4.93 -6.75
N ASP A 403 26.16 -5.24 -5.66
CA ASP A 403 26.11 -6.57 -5.04
C ASP A 403 24.69 -6.92 -4.55
N THR A 404 23.98 -5.94 -4.00
CA THR A 404 22.55 -6.09 -3.67
C THR A 404 21.74 -6.42 -4.93
N GLY A 405 21.95 -5.70 -6.03
CA GLY A 405 21.30 -5.98 -7.30
C GLY A 405 21.55 -7.40 -7.81
N ARG A 406 22.82 -7.86 -7.77
CA ARG A 406 23.20 -9.24 -8.15
C ARG A 406 22.50 -10.29 -7.30
N HIS A 407 22.38 -10.08 -5.98
CA HIS A 407 21.63 -10.98 -5.12
C HIS A 407 20.12 -10.98 -5.44
N LEU A 408 19.53 -9.82 -5.70
CA LEU A 408 18.11 -9.71 -6.05
C LEU A 408 17.79 -10.41 -7.38
N VAL A 409 18.68 -10.35 -8.38
CA VAL A 409 18.54 -11.10 -9.64
C VAL A 409 18.42 -12.59 -9.38
N LYS A 410 19.35 -13.15 -8.58
CA LYS A 410 19.37 -14.58 -8.22
C LYS A 410 18.14 -15.02 -7.43
N LEU A 411 17.63 -14.17 -6.55
CA LEU A 411 16.41 -14.45 -5.80
C LEU A 411 15.18 -14.50 -6.71
N GLY A 412 15.15 -13.70 -7.77
CA GLY A 412 14.08 -13.73 -8.77
C GLY A 412 12.69 -13.29 -8.26
N ILE A 413 12.61 -12.68 -7.08
CA ILE A 413 11.37 -12.15 -6.48
C ILE A 413 11.24 -10.63 -6.68
N GLU A 414 10.15 -10.05 -6.19
CA GLU A 414 9.96 -8.60 -6.21
C GLU A 414 11.11 -7.89 -5.44
N PRO A 415 11.75 -6.86 -6.02
CA PRO A 415 12.96 -6.25 -5.45
C PRO A 415 12.83 -5.72 -4.02
N ARG A 416 11.68 -5.14 -3.63
CA ARG A 416 11.47 -4.62 -2.27
C ARG A 416 11.41 -5.78 -1.25
N LEU A 417 10.70 -6.86 -1.58
CA LEU A 417 10.67 -8.07 -0.73
C LEU A 417 12.06 -8.69 -0.57
N GLY A 418 12.82 -8.77 -1.67
CA GLY A 418 14.20 -9.24 -1.62
C GLY A 418 15.10 -8.33 -0.79
N LYS A 419 14.92 -7.00 -0.88
CA LYS A 419 15.68 -6.01 -0.10
C LYS A 419 15.39 -6.14 1.39
N ILE A 420 14.12 -6.26 1.79
CA ILE A 420 13.71 -6.52 3.18
C ILE A 420 14.42 -7.77 3.72
N MET A 421 14.39 -8.85 2.94
CA MET A 421 15.00 -10.12 3.34
C MET A 421 16.52 -10.01 3.50
N LEU A 422 17.22 -9.42 2.53
CA LEU A 422 18.68 -9.24 2.59
C LEU A 422 19.12 -8.30 3.73
N ASP A 423 18.38 -7.22 3.98
CA ASP A 423 18.70 -6.29 5.07
C ASP A 423 18.44 -6.92 6.45
N CYS A 424 17.38 -7.73 6.59
CA CYS A 424 17.16 -8.56 7.78
C CYS A 424 18.35 -9.48 8.07
N PHE A 425 19.00 -10.02 7.04
CA PHE A 425 20.18 -10.90 7.23
C PHE A 425 21.37 -10.14 7.79
N GLY A 426 21.55 -8.87 7.40
CA GLY A 426 22.58 -7.98 7.93
C GLY A 426 22.40 -7.67 9.43
N PHE A 427 21.17 -7.76 9.95
CA PHE A 427 20.86 -7.57 11.37
C PHE A 427 20.62 -8.87 12.15
N GLY A 428 20.91 -10.03 11.55
CA GLY A 428 20.74 -11.33 12.21
C GLY A 428 19.30 -11.86 12.27
N LEU A 429 18.33 -11.16 11.68
CA LEU A 429 16.90 -11.51 11.66
C LEU A 429 16.54 -12.39 10.46
N ARG A 430 17.28 -13.50 10.29
CA ARG A 430 17.21 -14.31 9.06
C ARG A 430 15.85 -14.97 8.85
N LYS A 431 15.32 -15.64 9.87
CA LYS A 431 14.01 -16.31 9.76
C LYS A 431 12.89 -15.30 9.54
N GLU A 432 12.91 -14.19 10.28
CA GLU A 432 11.94 -13.10 10.17
C GLU A 432 11.93 -12.50 8.77
N GLY A 433 13.10 -12.25 8.17
CA GLY A 433 13.21 -11.69 6.82
C GLY A 433 12.56 -12.58 5.75
N VAL A 434 12.83 -13.89 5.79
CA VAL A 434 12.24 -14.86 4.84
C VAL A 434 10.74 -14.97 5.04
N VAL A 435 10.28 -15.12 6.29
CA VAL A 435 8.85 -15.24 6.59
C VAL A 435 8.12 -13.95 6.22
N LEU A 436 8.67 -12.77 6.54
CA LEU A 436 8.08 -11.48 6.22
C LEU A 436 7.89 -11.32 4.71
N ALA A 437 8.91 -11.64 3.91
CA ALA A 437 8.81 -11.61 2.45
C ALA A 437 7.71 -12.56 1.94
N ALA A 438 7.63 -13.79 2.48
CA ALA A 438 6.64 -14.78 2.06
C ALA A 438 5.20 -14.41 2.45
N VAL A 439 4.97 -13.89 3.66
CA VAL A 439 3.63 -13.45 4.09
C VAL A 439 3.19 -12.20 3.36
N MET A 440 4.11 -11.27 3.04
CA MET A 440 3.79 -10.08 2.24
C MET A 440 3.33 -10.46 0.82
N ALA A 441 4.01 -11.44 0.20
CA ALA A 441 3.64 -11.96 -1.12
C ALA A 441 2.27 -12.66 -1.13
N ASN A 442 1.85 -13.27 -0.02
CA ASN A 442 0.62 -14.07 0.08
C ASN A 442 -0.48 -13.44 0.96
N SER A 443 -0.35 -12.16 1.35
CA SER A 443 -1.17 -11.56 2.41
C SER A 443 -2.65 -11.39 2.08
N SER A 444 -3.02 -11.40 0.79
CA SER A 444 -4.35 -11.00 0.30
C SER A 444 -5.52 -11.86 0.81
N SER A 445 -5.25 -13.04 1.39
CA SER A 445 -6.29 -13.99 1.82
C SER A 445 -6.02 -14.66 3.17
N ILE A 446 -5.14 -14.12 4.02
CA ILE A 446 -4.82 -14.76 5.32
C ILE A 446 -6.02 -14.75 6.27
N PHE A 447 -6.70 -13.61 6.42
CA PHE A 447 -7.90 -13.51 7.26
C PHE A 447 -9.17 -13.83 6.47
N CYS A 448 -9.97 -14.77 6.96
CA CYS A 448 -11.26 -15.14 6.41
C CYS A 448 -12.37 -14.28 7.01
N ARG A 449 -13.09 -13.55 6.16
CA ARG A 449 -14.29 -12.79 6.53
C ARG A 449 -15.43 -13.13 5.58
N VAL A 450 -15.95 -14.35 5.72
CA VAL A 450 -16.99 -14.95 4.87
C VAL A 450 -18.18 -15.40 5.73
N GLY A 451 -19.32 -15.68 5.10
CA GLY A 451 -20.53 -16.15 5.77
C GLY A 451 -21.52 -15.04 6.16
N THR A 452 -22.36 -15.36 7.15
CA THR A 452 -23.37 -14.47 7.74
C THR A 452 -22.74 -13.27 8.45
N ASP A 453 -23.51 -12.24 8.74
CA ASP A 453 -22.98 -11.06 9.44
C ASP A 453 -22.51 -11.37 10.87
N GLU A 454 -23.11 -12.39 11.51
CA GLU A 454 -22.65 -12.91 12.80
C GLU A 454 -21.27 -13.59 12.68
N GLU A 455 -21.06 -14.41 11.65
CA GLU A 455 -19.76 -15.05 11.38
C GLU A 455 -18.67 -14.02 11.02
N LYS A 456 -19.03 -12.99 10.25
CA LYS A 456 -18.12 -11.87 9.98
C LYS A 456 -17.76 -11.11 11.25
N HIS A 457 -18.73 -10.83 12.11
CA HIS A 457 -18.46 -10.18 13.40
C HIS A 457 -17.56 -11.04 14.29
N LYS A 458 -17.80 -12.35 14.34
CA LYS A 458 -16.94 -13.32 15.03
C LYS A 458 -15.52 -13.30 14.46
N ALA A 459 -15.36 -13.27 13.14
CA ALA A 459 -14.05 -13.18 12.50
C ALA A 459 -13.33 -11.87 12.83
N ASP A 460 -14.05 -10.75 12.84
CA ASP A 460 -13.53 -9.43 13.22
C ASP A 460 -13.04 -9.46 14.68
N LEU A 461 -13.79 -10.09 15.60
CA LEU A 461 -13.38 -10.27 17.01
C LEU A 461 -12.13 -11.15 17.17
N GLN A 462 -12.00 -12.24 16.42
CA GLN A 462 -10.81 -13.09 16.47
C GLN A 462 -9.58 -12.36 15.92
N LYS A 463 -9.74 -11.60 14.84
CA LYS A 463 -8.67 -10.81 14.24
C LYS A 463 -8.07 -9.81 15.22
N VAL A 464 -8.89 -9.11 16.02
CA VAL A 464 -8.42 -8.14 17.02
C VAL A 464 -7.40 -8.76 17.98
N ARG A 465 -7.58 -10.02 18.38
CA ARG A 465 -6.67 -10.74 19.30
C ARG A 465 -5.32 -11.08 18.68
N LEU A 466 -5.23 -11.06 17.35
CA LEU A 466 -4.04 -11.37 16.58
C LEU A 466 -3.31 -10.12 16.08
N CYS A 467 -3.96 -8.95 16.18
CA CYS A 467 -3.38 -7.68 15.78
C CYS A 467 -2.13 -7.35 16.59
N HIS A 468 -1.20 -6.67 15.93
CA HIS A 468 -0.02 -6.08 16.53
C HIS A 468 -0.13 -4.56 16.50
N GLN A 469 0.34 -3.90 17.57
CA GLN A 469 0.29 -2.44 17.73
C GLN A 469 1.11 -1.67 16.69
N ASP A 470 2.12 -2.32 16.12
CA ASP A 470 3.00 -1.72 15.11
C ASP A 470 2.49 -1.82 13.68
N GLY A 471 1.33 -2.45 13.48
CA GLY A 471 0.64 -2.46 12.19
C GLY A 471 0.39 -3.85 11.60
N ASP A 472 -0.09 -3.84 10.36
CA ASP A 472 -0.54 -5.01 9.63
C ASP A 472 0.62 -5.97 9.32
N LEU A 473 1.80 -5.48 8.93
CA LEU A 473 2.93 -6.37 8.60
C LEU A 473 3.41 -7.17 9.81
N PHE A 474 3.49 -6.52 10.97
CA PHE A 474 3.78 -7.19 12.25
C PHE A 474 2.66 -8.15 12.64
N THR A 475 1.39 -7.79 12.37
CA THR A 475 0.24 -8.67 12.57
C THR A 475 0.39 -9.95 11.74
N LEU A 476 0.73 -9.84 10.44
CA LEU A 476 0.90 -11.00 9.55
C LEU A 476 2.07 -11.89 10.00
N LEU A 477 3.19 -11.29 10.43
CA LEU A 477 4.35 -12.00 10.95
C LEU A 477 4.01 -12.77 12.24
N ALA A 478 3.31 -12.12 13.18
CA ALA A 478 2.85 -12.74 14.42
C ALA A 478 1.87 -13.90 14.18
N VAL A 479 0.94 -13.74 13.23
CA VAL A 479 -0.01 -14.79 12.84
C VAL A 479 0.71 -16.02 12.31
N TYR A 480 1.72 -15.84 11.45
CA TYR A 480 2.50 -16.96 10.93
C TYR A 480 3.29 -17.67 12.03
N LYS A 481 3.94 -16.92 12.92
CA LYS A 481 4.67 -17.48 14.06
C LYS A 481 3.75 -18.35 14.94
N LYS A 482 2.60 -17.82 15.35
CA LYS A 482 1.60 -18.56 16.16
C LYS A 482 1.08 -19.82 15.46
N TRP A 483 0.89 -19.75 14.13
CA TRP A 483 0.47 -20.91 13.34
C TRP A 483 1.55 -21.99 13.25
N GLU A 484 2.82 -21.59 13.15
CA GLU A 484 3.96 -22.50 13.10
C GLU A 484 4.10 -23.27 14.42
N ASP A 485 3.96 -22.58 15.56
CA ASP A 485 4.06 -23.11 16.92
C ASP A 485 2.91 -24.10 17.29
N GLY A 486 1.77 -24.04 16.60
CA GLY A 486 0.61 -24.89 16.85
C GLY A 486 0.83 -26.34 16.38
N HIS A 487 1.60 -27.14 17.12
CA HIS A 487 2.11 -28.44 16.69
C HIS A 487 1.04 -29.54 16.47
N GLU A 488 -0.09 -29.53 17.17
CA GLU A 488 -1.00 -30.71 17.17
C GLU A 488 -2.24 -30.58 16.27
N ASN A 489 -2.68 -29.37 15.88
CA ASN A 489 -3.80 -29.24 14.93
C ASN A 489 -3.89 -27.87 14.23
N ARG A 490 -2.94 -27.57 13.34
CA ARG A 490 -2.85 -26.29 12.59
C ARG A 490 -4.13 -25.92 11.83
N ASN A 491 -4.84 -26.89 11.27
CA ASN A 491 -6.10 -26.64 10.56
C ASN A 491 -7.22 -26.21 11.50
N MET A 492 -7.34 -26.86 12.66
CA MET A 492 -8.31 -26.48 13.68
C MET A 492 -8.00 -25.09 14.25
N TRP A 493 -6.73 -24.78 14.49
CA TRP A 493 -6.32 -23.43 14.92
C TRP A 493 -6.70 -22.37 13.88
N CYS A 494 -6.46 -22.64 12.58
CA CYS A 494 -6.89 -21.74 11.51
C CYS A 494 -8.42 -21.51 11.52
N TRP A 495 -9.21 -22.59 11.64
CA TRP A 495 -10.67 -22.49 11.70
C TRP A 495 -11.16 -21.67 12.91
N GLN A 496 -10.60 -21.93 14.09
CA GLN A 496 -10.96 -21.23 15.33
C GLN A 496 -10.64 -19.73 15.30
N ASN A 497 -9.59 -19.35 14.56
CA ASN A 497 -9.10 -17.96 14.47
C ASN A 497 -9.53 -17.25 13.18
N SER A 498 -10.43 -17.84 12.38
CA SER A 498 -10.87 -17.29 11.10
C SER A 498 -9.70 -16.99 10.14
N ILE A 499 -8.75 -17.92 10.06
CA ILE A 499 -7.58 -17.86 9.17
C ILE A 499 -7.71 -18.88 8.05
N ASN A 500 -7.24 -18.50 6.86
CA ASN A 500 -7.23 -19.37 5.69
C ASN A 500 -6.07 -20.37 5.76
N ALA A 501 -6.37 -21.62 6.15
CA ALA A 501 -5.38 -22.70 6.23
C ALA A 501 -4.67 -22.99 4.90
N LYS A 502 -5.32 -22.76 3.75
CA LYS A 502 -4.68 -22.94 2.43
C LYS A 502 -3.63 -21.84 2.19
N THR A 503 -3.95 -20.60 2.56
CA THR A 503 -2.99 -19.48 2.42
C THR A 503 -1.78 -19.67 3.34
N MET A 504 -1.97 -20.17 4.57
CA MET A 504 -0.85 -20.45 5.48
C MET A 504 0.08 -21.55 4.95
N ARG A 505 -0.47 -22.63 4.39
CA ARG A 505 0.33 -23.68 3.72
C ARG A 505 1.12 -23.12 2.54
N ARG A 506 0.50 -22.25 1.73
CA ARG A 506 1.18 -21.56 0.62
C ARG A 506 2.33 -20.65 1.09
N CYS A 507 2.15 -19.95 2.23
CA CYS A 507 3.25 -19.21 2.85
C CYS A 507 4.41 -20.14 3.22
N GLN A 508 4.12 -21.30 3.83
CA GLN A 508 5.13 -22.30 4.19
C GLN A 508 5.86 -22.88 2.96
N GLU A 509 5.13 -23.16 1.88
CA GLU A 509 5.72 -23.58 0.60
C GLU A 509 6.63 -22.49 0.04
N THR A 510 6.19 -21.23 0.04
CA THR A 510 7.00 -20.07 -0.41
C THR A 510 8.27 -19.90 0.41
N ILE A 511 8.18 -20.07 1.75
CA ILE A 511 9.35 -20.03 2.64
C ILE A 511 10.33 -21.14 2.28
N SER A 512 9.83 -22.36 2.07
CA SER A 512 10.68 -23.50 1.68
C SER A 512 11.36 -23.28 0.33
N GLU A 513 10.65 -22.70 -0.65
CA GLU A 513 11.22 -22.32 -1.96
C GLU A 513 12.31 -21.25 -1.80
N LEU A 514 12.08 -20.22 -0.97
CA LEU A 514 13.05 -19.16 -0.69
C LEU A 514 14.29 -19.67 0.06
N GLU A 515 14.11 -20.50 1.09
CA GLU A 515 15.22 -21.11 1.84
C GLU A 515 16.10 -21.98 0.94
N ASN A 516 15.48 -22.76 0.06
CA ASN A 516 16.21 -23.55 -0.94
C ASN A 516 16.98 -22.63 -1.90
N CYS A 517 16.35 -21.60 -2.45
CA CYS A 517 17.01 -20.62 -3.32
C CYS A 517 18.22 -19.98 -2.61
N LEU A 518 18.04 -19.49 -1.38
CA LEU A 518 19.09 -18.88 -0.56
C LEU A 518 20.27 -19.83 -0.32
N LYS A 519 19.99 -21.08 0.00
CA LYS A 519 21.00 -22.12 0.24
C LYS A 519 21.79 -22.43 -1.03
N HIS A 520 21.13 -22.52 -2.18
CA HIS A 520 21.76 -22.99 -3.42
C HIS A 520 22.45 -21.86 -4.20
N GLU A 521 21.81 -20.70 -4.35
CA GLU A 521 22.28 -19.58 -5.16
C GLU A 521 23.21 -18.61 -4.41
N LEU A 522 22.91 -18.37 -3.13
CA LEU A 522 23.63 -17.41 -2.28
C LEU A 522 24.47 -18.08 -1.19
N LYS A 523 24.39 -19.41 -1.03
CA LYS A 523 25.07 -20.17 0.04
C LYS A 523 24.70 -19.68 1.45
N ILE A 524 23.48 -19.19 1.63
CA ILE A 524 22.96 -18.71 2.90
C ILE A 524 22.06 -19.78 3.52
N ILE A 525 22.39 -20.20 4.75
CA ILE A 525 21.54 -21.10 5.54
C ILE A 525 20.69 -20.27 6.50
N ILE A 526 19.40 -20.57 6.52
CA ILE A 526 18.40 -19.92 7.37
C ILE A 526 18.19 -20.76 8.64
N PRO A 527 18.28 -20.16 9.84
CA PRO A 527 18.05 -20.88 11.08
C PRO A 527 16.56 -21.20 11.28
N SER A 528 16.27 -22.27 12.01
CA SER A 528 14.89 -22.67 12.33
C SER A 528 14.28 -21.89 13.49
N TYR A 529 15.07 -21.18 14.28
CA TYR A 529 14.59 -20.42 15.45
C TYR A 529 14.21 -18.97 15.11
N TRP A 530 13.36 -18.38 15.94
CA TRP A 530 12.97 -16.97 15.89
C TRP A 530 13.82 -16.14 16.87
N CYS A 531 14.30 -14.98 16.44
CA CYS A 531 14.90 -13.96 17.29
C CYS A 531 13.84 -12.97 17.79
N TRP A 532 12.84 -12.69 16.97
CA TRP A 532 11.76 -11.74 17.27
C TRP A 532 10.64 -12.39 18.08
N ASN A 533 10.11 -11.65 19.07
CA ASN A 533 8.98 -12.06 19.88
C ASN A 533 7.86 -10.99 19.84
N PRO A 534 6.66 -11.29 19.32
CA PRO A 534 5.55 -10.34 19.27
C PRO A 534 4.91 -10.02 20.63
N GLU A 535 5.20 -10.79 21.70
CA GLU A 535 4.53 -10.63 22.99
C GLU A 535 5.10 -9.49 23.84
N ALA A 536 6.34 -9.06 23.57
CA ALA A 536 7.00 -7.99 24.29
C ALA A 536 7.74 -7.07 23.31
N PRO A 537 7.63 -5.74 23.47
CA PRO A 537 8.41 -4.80 22.67
C PRO A 537 9.91 -5.07 22.83
N SER A 538 10.62 -5.11 21.70
CA SER A 538 12.02 -5.49 21.63
C SER A 538 12.80 -4.57 20.68
N GLU A 539 14.13 -4.59 20.76
CA GLU A 539 14.99 -3.92 19.77
C GLU A 539 14.77 -4.48 18.36
N HIS A 540 14.35 -5.74 18.23
CA HIS A 540 14.03 -6.35 16.94
C HIS A 540 12.82 -5.66 16.26
N ASP A 541 11.85 -5.13 17.01
CA ASP A 541 10.74 -4.36 16.44
C ASP A 541 11.23 -3.07 15.77
N LYS A 542 12.16 -2.37 16.43
CA LYS A 542 12.79 -1.16 15.87
C LYS A 542 13.60 -1.48 14.62
N LEU A 543 14.37 -2.57 14.64
CA LEU A 543 15.15 -3.03 13.48
C LEU A 543 14.25 -3.40 12.30
N LEU A 544 13.18 -4.18 12.52
CA LEU A 544 12.22 -4.54 11.48
C LEU A 544 11.54 -3.30 10.90
N LYS A 545 11.09 -2.34 11.72
CA LYS A 545 10.53 -1.07 11.24
C LYS A 545 11.52 -0.31 10.35
N ARG A 546 12.79 -0.23 10.77
CA ARG A 546 13.85 0.44 9.99
C ARG A 546 14.08 -0.24 8.64
N ILE A 547 14.15 -1.57 8.62
CA ILE A 547 14.35 -2.35 7.40
C ILE A 547 13.18 -2.16 6.44
N ILE A 548 11.94 -2.29 6.94
CA ILE A 548 10.73 -2.09 6.14
C ILE A 548 10.69 -0.66 5.58
N LEU A 549 10.97 0.36 6.40
CA LEU A 549 11.03 1.76 5.95
C LEU A 549 12.08 1.96 4.86
N SER A 550 13.29 1.40 5.02
CA SER A 550 14.36 1.55 4.02
C SER A 550 14.02 0.90 2.68
N SER A 551 13.28 -0.22 2.71
CA SER A 551 12.86 -0.95 1.50
C SER A 551 11.60 -0.36 0.85
N LEU A 552 10.79 0.38 1.61
CA LEU A 552 9.54 0.99 1.18
C LEU A 552 9.55 2.52 1.31
N ALA A 553 10.71 3.16 1.16
CA ALA A 553 10.88 4.60 1.39
C ALA A 553 9.96 5.46 0.51
N GLY A 554 9.63 5.00 -0.70
CA GLY A 554 8.68 5.66 -1.61
C GLY A 554 7.20 5.53 -1.21
N ASN A 555 6.89 4.67 -0.22
CA ASN A 555 5.55 4.38 0.28
C ASN A 555 5.34 4.94 1.69
N LEU A 556 5.67 6.20 1.86
CA LEU A 556 5.51 6.93 3.12
C LEU A 556 4.25 7.80 3.04
N ALA A 557 3.43 7.79 4.09
CA ALA A 557 2.26 8.65 4.21
C ALA A 557 2.21 9.34 5.58
N MET A 558 1.76 10.59 5.58
CA MET A 558 1.68 11.46 6.77
C MET A 558 0.23 11.72 7.14
N PHE A 559 -0.12 11.58 8.42
CA PHE A 559 -1.47 11.87 8.90
C PHE A 559 -1.77 13.37 8.87
N LEU A 560 -2.90 13.76 8.29
CA LEU A 560 -3.30 15.18 8.17
C LEU A 560 -3.99 15.74 9.43
N GLY A 561 -3.91 15.02 10.56
CA GLY A 561 -4.46 15.46 11.84
C GLY A 561 -5.98 15.25 12.00
N HIS A 562 -6.68 14.73 10.99
CA HIS A 562 -8.12 14.48 11.07
C HIS A 562 -8.60 13.29 10.21
N GLU A 563 -9.53 12.49 10.73
CA GLU A 563 -10.00 11.24 10.11
C GLU A 563 -10.60 11.42 8.70
N ARG A 564 -11.35 12.51 8.49
CA ARG A 564 -11.94 12.80 7.16
C ARG A 564 -10.88 13.02 6.07
N PHE A 565 -9.70 13.53 6.47
CA PHE A 565 -8.61 13.83 5.54
C PHE A 565 -7.54 12.74 5.53
N GLY A 566 -7.64 11.70 6.36
CA GLY A 566 -6.76 10.54 6.30
C GLY A 566 -5.26 10.88 6.31
N TYR A 567 -4.54 10.25 5.39
CA TYR A 567 -3.10 10.35 5.23
C TYR A 567 -2.76 10.91 3.84
N GLN A 568 -1.76 11.79 3.77
CA GLN A 568 -1.17 12.26 2.51
C GLN A 568 0.05 11.40 2.16
N VAL A 569 0.03 10.77 0.99
CA VAL A 569 1.16 10.02 0.44
C VAL A 569 2.21 11.01 -0.07
N ILE A 570 3.45 10.91 0.41
CA ILE A 570 4.50 11.91 0.12
C ILE A 570 4.95 11.92 -1.33
N SER A 571 4.95 10.76 -1.98
CA SER A 571 5.42 10.61 -3.36
C SER A 571 4.43 11.14 -4.40
N THR A 572 3.14 11.17 -4.08
CA THR A 572 2.06 11.49 -5.04
C THR A 572 1.15 12.64 -4.59
N ASP A 573 1.32 13.13 -3.36
CA ASP A 573 0.42 14.08 -2.70
C ASP A 573 -1.05 13.63 -2.63
N GLN A 574 -1.33 12.34 -2.85
CA GLN A 574 -2.67 11.78 -2.79
C GLN A 574 -3.14 11.61 -1.34
N ILE A 575 -4.40 11.97 -1.11
CA ILE A 575 -5.06 11.79 0.19
C ILE A 575 -5.76 10.43 0.21
N VAL A 576 -5.35 9.56 1.13
CA VAL A 576 -5.78 8.17 1.23
C VAL A 576 -6.05 7.79 2.69
N ASN A 577 -7.10 7.01 2.94
CA ASN A 577 -7.42 6.54 4.29
C ASN A 577 -6.78 5.19 4.59
N LEU A 578 -6.59 4.87 5.88
CA LEU A 578 -6.27 3.49 6.27
C LEU A 578 -7.45 2.59 5.90
N HIS A 579 -7.16 1.40 5.38
CA HIS A 579 -8.20 0.41 5.15
C HIS A 579 -8.90 0.06 6.47
N PRO A 580 -10.24 -0.14 6.51
CA PRO A 580 -10.97 -0.44 7.75
C PRO A 580 -10.47 -1.69 8.49
N SER A 581 -9.77 -2.57 7.79
CA SER A 581 -9.18 -3.78 8.38
C SER A 581 -7.79 -3.56 8.99
N CYS A 582 -7.24 -2.34 8.98
CA CYS A 582 -5.89 -2.06 9.45
C CYS A 582 -5.81 -2.25 10.98
N SER A 583 -4.78 -2.94 11.47
CA SER A 583 -4.64 -3.23 12.90
C SER A 583 -4.50 -1.95 13.74
N LEU A 584 -3.90 -0.88 13.21
CA LEU A 584 -3.71 0.39 13.91
C LEU A 584 -5.03 1.02 14.36
N LEU A 585 -6.11 0.82 13.60
CA LEU A 585 -7.44 1.32 13.93
C LEU A 585 -8.03 0.60 15.14
N ASN A 586 -7.71 -0.68 15.35
CA ASN A 586 -8.18 -1.44 16.51
C ASN A 586 -7.59 -0.94 17.83
N TYR A 587 -6.39 -0.35 17.78
CA TYR A 587 -5.74 0.26 18.95
C TYR A 587 -6.12 1.74 19.14
N GLY A 588 -6.97 2.31 18.27
CA GLY A 588 -7.31 3.73 18.29
C GLY A 588 -6.11 4.64 17.97
N THR A 589 -5.01 4.07 17.46
CA THR A 589 -3.78 4.80 17.16
C THR A 589 -3.81 5.34 15.73
N LYS A 590 -3.39 6.59 15.57
CA LYS A 590 -3.14 7.21 14.26
C LYS A 590 -1.74 7.80 14.28
N PRO A 591 -0.72 7.00 13.93
CA PRO A 591 0.64 7.49 13.90
C PRO A 591 0.76 8.66 12.92
N ASP A 592 1.56 9.67 13.27
CA ASP A 592 1.84 10.79 12.37
C ASP A 592 2.39 10.33 11.02
N TRP A 593 3.17 9.23 11.05
CA TRP A 593 3.78 8.64 9.87
C TRP A 593 3.47 7.16 9.81
N VAL A 594 3.13 6.71 8.60
CA VAL A 594 2.94 5.31 8.30
C VAL A 594 3.67 4.92 7.03
N VAL A 595 4.20 3.70 7.00
CA VAL A 595 4.72 3.07 5.79
C VAL A 595 3.69 2.06 5.33
N PHE A 596 3.34 2.07 4.04
CA PHE A 596 2.37 1.15 3.46
C PHE A 596 3.01 0.28 2.38
N SER A 597 2.49 -0.92 2.14
CA SER A 597 2.99 -1.76 1.05
C SER A 597 2.31 -1.43 -0.27
N GLU A 598 1.00 -1.23 -0.25
CA GLU A 598 0.14 -1.14 -1.43
C GLU A 598 -1.00 -0.15 -1.19
N ILE A 599 -1.52 0.45 -2.27
CA ILE A 599 -2.77 1.22 -2.24
C ILE A 599 -3.84 0.39 -2.95
N LEU A 600 -4.88 0.05 -2.20
CA LEU A 600 -6.04 -0.66 -2.73
C LEU A 600 -7.02 0.36 -3.32
N SER A 601 -7.21 0.31 -4.64
CA SER A 601 -8.22 1.12 -5.33
C SER A 601 -9.51 0.30 -5.52
N VAL A 602 -10.44 0.44 -4.58
CA VAL A 602 -11.86 0.06 -4.74
C VAL A 602 -12.64 1.37 -4.97
N PRO A 603 -13.99 1.52 -4.85
CA PRO A 603 -14.64 2.82 -5.10
C PRO A 603 -13.99 4.00 -4.36
N ASN A 604 -13.32 3.71 -3.24
CA ASN A 604 -12.38 4.59 -2.56
C ASN A 604 -10.97 3.96 -2.53
N GLN A 605 -9.95 4.79 -2.33
CA GLN A 605 -8.57 4.34 -2.15
C GLN A 605 -8.24 4.12 -0.68
N TYR A 606 -7.51 3.05 -0.39
CA TYR A 606 -7.06 2.72 0.97
C TYR A 606 -5.60 2.29 1.03
N LEU A 607 -4.89 2.73 2.07
CA LEU A 607 -3.58 2.20 2.43
C LEU A 607 -3.75 0.82 3.09
N ILE A 608 -3.02 -0.17 2.59
CA ILE A 608 -3.02 -1.55 3.13
C ILE A 608 -1.61 -2.02 3.47
N LYS A 609 -1.54 -2.99 4.39
CA LYS A 609 -0.28 -3.56 4.91
C LYS A 609 0.59 -2.47 5.54
N VAL A 610 -0.02 -1.73 6.47
CA VAL A 610 0.54 -0.51 7.04
C VAL A 610 1.36 -0.81 8.29
N ILE A 611 2.46 -0.10 8.52
CA ILE A 611 3.19 -0.09 9.79
C ILE A 611 3.29 1.31 10.37
N SER A 612 3.37 1.42 11.71
CA SER A 612 3.63 2.68 12.40
C SER A 612 5.10 3.10 12.27
N GLY A 613 5.33 4.38 11.95
CA GLY A 613 6.67 4.94 11.77
C GLY A 613 7.43 5.18 13.09
N LEU A 614 8.77 5.18 13.02
CA LEU A 614 9.67 5.66 14.08
C LEU A 614 9.64 7.20 14.06
N GLY A 615 9.08 7.83 15.09
CA GLY A 615 8.84 9.28 15.10
C GLY A 615 10.09 10.14 15.38
N ASN A 616 10.32 11.17 14.56
CA ASN A 616 10.36 12.55 15.06
C ASN A 616 10.24 13.60 13.93
N ASN A 617 9.13 14.34 13.91
CA ASN A 617 8.80 15.36 12.89
C ASN A 617 9.87 16.46 12.80
N LEU A 618 10.52 16.80 13.91
CA LEU A 618 11.56 17.82 14.00
C LEU A 618 12.84 17.40 13.26
N LEU A 619 13.32 16.17 13.48
CA LEU A 619 14.51 15.66 12.80
C LEU A 619 14.24 15.44 11.30
N GLY A 620 13.03 15.02 10.95
CA GLY A 620 12.60 14.92 9.55
C GLY A 620 12.64 16.27 8.82
N LYS A 621 12.11 17.35 9.42
CA LYS A 621 12.18 18.71 8.84
C LYS A 621 13.61 19.27 8.83
N PHE A 622 14.39 19.00 9.87
CA PHE A 622 15.80 19.39 9.99
C PHE A 622 16.66 18.77 8.87
N VAL A 623 16.47 17.47 8.57
CA VAL A 623 17.17 16.79 7.46
C VAL A 623 16.65 17.26 6.10
N GLY A 624 15.33 17.50 5.98
CA GLY A 624 14.67 17.94 4.76
C GLY A 624 14.55 16.83 3.71
N LYS A 625 13.82 17.11 2.61
CA LYS A 625 13.64 16.15 1.51
C LYS A 625 15.02 15.72 0.96
N SER A 626 15.28 14.42 0.97
CA SER A 626 16.54 13.81 0.49
C SER A 626 17.82 14.34 1.17
N GLY A 627 17.73 14.89 2.39
CA GLY A 627 18.90 15.41 3.13
C GLY A 627 19.38 16.80 2.69
N GLN A 628 18.64 17.49 1.83
CA GLN A 628 19.07 18.77 1.26
C GLN A 628 19.23 19.89 2.32
N ASN A 629 18.39 19.91 3.36
CA ASN A 629 18.50 20.93 4.42
C ASN A 629 19.75 20.69 5.27
N GLN A 630 20.02 19.44 5.64
CA GLN A 630 21.23 19.05 6.35
C GLN A 630 22.49 19.42 5.56
N GLN A 631 22.52 19.15 4.25
CA GLN A 631 23.65 19.47 3.39
C GLN A 631 23.90 20.99 3.28
N LYS A 632 22.85 21.81 3.20
CA LYS A 632 22.96 23.28 3.18
C LYS A 632 23.51 23.85 4.49
N ILE A 633 23.14 23.25 5.63
CA ILE A 633 23.68 23.64 6.93
C ILE A 633 25.16 23.27 7.01
N ILE A 634 25.52 22.07 6.53
CA ILE A 634 26.92 21.62 6.47
C ILE A 634 27.76 22.53 5.56
N SER A 635 27.28 22.90 4.36
CA SER A 635 28.03 23.80 3.47
C SER A 635 28.25 25.17 4.08
N ARG A 636 27.23 25.74 4.74
CA ARG A 636 27.36 27.00 5.46
C ARG A 636 28.35 26.93 6.62
N LEU A 637 28.30 25.85 7.41
CA LEU A 637 29.25 25.63 8.52
C LEU A 637 30.69 25.56 8.01
N LYS A 638 30.93 24.89 6.87
CA LYS A 638 32.23 24.79 6.22
C LYS A 638 32.74 26.15 5.74
N GLU A 639 31.88 26.99 5.16
CA GLU A 639 32.22 28.35 4.74
C GLU A 639 32.50 29.28 5.94
N ASP A 640 31.61 29.29 6.95
CA ASP A 640 31.70 30.18 8.12
C ASP A 640 32.88 29.84 9.06
N CYS A 641 33.34 28.59 9.04
CA CYS A 641 34.46 28.11 9.88
C CYS A 641 35.75 27.85 9.10
N LYS A 642 35.71 27.93 7.76
CA LYS A 642 36.82 27.58 6.85
C LYS A 642 37.45 26.22 7.17
N ASP A 643 36.62 25.22 7.50
CA ASP A 643 37.05 23.85 7.82
C ASP A 643 36.18 22.82 7.10
N ASP A 644 36.74 22.16 6.09
CA ASP A 644 36.04 21.18 5.26
C ASP A 644 35.75 19.85 5.97
N ARG A 645 36.33 19.63 7.16
CA ARG A 645 36.15 18.40 7.95
C ARG A 645 34.89 18.42 8.81
N LEU A 646 34.16 19.54 8.84
CA LEU A 646 32.91 19.66 9.57
C LEU A 646 31.84 18.76 8.98
N THR A 647 31.24 17.91 9.82
CA THR A 647 30.06 17.12 9.45
C THR A 647 29.01 17.18 10.56
N VAL A 648 27.76 17.07 10.15
CA VAL A 648 26.59 16.99 11.03
C VAL A 648 25.86 15.72 10.64
N GLU A 649 25.74 14.77 11.57
CA GLU A 649 25.02 13.52 11.36
C GLU A 649 23.75 13.50 12.20
N VAL A 650 22.66 12.99 11.65
CA VAL A 650 21.39 12.89 12.37
C VAL A 650 21.12 11.44 12.69
N ASN A 651 21.12 11.12 13.99
CA ASN A 651 20.79 9.80 14.47
C ASN A 651 19.30 9.75 14.86
N PHE A 652 18.49 9.35 13.88
CA PHE A 652 17.06 9.13 14.08
C PHE A 652 16.76 8.03 15.12
N ASN A 653 17.70 7.12 15.41
CA ASN A 653 17.49 6.04 16.38
C ASN A 653 17.51 6.54 17.83
N ASN A 654 18.35 7.54 18.13
CA ASN A 654 18.50 8.10 19.48
C ASN A 654 17.82 9.48 19.65
N ASN A 655 17.26 10.03 18.57
CA ASN A 655 16.79 11.41 18.52
C ASN A 655 17.91 12.45 18.75
N GLU A 656 19.09 12.20 18.19
CA GLU A 656 20.29 13.01 18.41
C GLU A 656 20.80 13.61 17.10
N VAL A 657 21.38 14.81 17.19
CA VAL A 657 22.19 15.41 16.12
C VAL A 657 23.64 15.39 16.59
N VAL A 658 24.47 14.63 15.92
CA VAL A 658 25.89 14.42 16.24
C VAL A 658 26.72 15.41 15.42
N LEU A 659 27.56 16.18 16.11
CA LEU A 659 28.39 17.23 15.52
C LEU A 659 29.85 16.78 15.49
N PHE A 660 30.48 16.83 14.33
CA PHE A 660 31.91 16.58 14.18
C PHE A 660 32.60 17.90 13.83
N ALA A 661 33.34 18.44 14.81
CA ALA A 661 34.08 19.68 14.67
C ALA A 661 35.36 19.67 15.50
N THR A 662 36.35 20.47 15.11
CA THR A 662 37.54 20.74 15.92
C THR A 662 37.16 21.49 17.20
N ALA A 663 37.90 21.30 18.28
CA ALA A 663 37.64 21.95 19.58
C ALA A 663 37.47 23.48 19.48
N GLN A 664 38.21 24.14 18.59
CA GLN A 664 38.11 25.59 18.36
C GLN A 664 36.79 26.05 17.71
N HIS A 665 36.09 25.16 16.99
CA HIS A 665 34.88 25.49 16.23
C HIS A 665 33.60 24.88 16.84
N MET A 666 33.72 24.00 17.82
CA MET A 666 32.59 23.23 18.37
C MET A 666 31.47 24.13 18.93
N GLU A 667 31.79 25.17 19.69
CA GLU A 667 30.77 26.08 20.25
C GLU A 667 30.00 26.83 19.17
N LYS A 668 30.69 27.29 18.12
CA LYS A 668 30.09 27.99 16.98
C LYS A 668 29.17 27.06 16.18
N VAL A 669 29.64 25.84 15.89
CA VAL A 669 28.88 24.81 15.17
C VAL A 669 27.63 24.40 15.98
N PHE A 670 27.79 24.19 17.29
CA PHE A 670 26.68 23.87 18.19
C PHE A 670 25.61 24.96 18.17
N CYS A 671 26.00 26.24 18.31
CA CYS A 671 25.06 27.35 18.29
C CYS A 671 24.26 27.44 16.97
N ILE A 672 24.94 27.31 15.82
CA ILE A 672 24.29 27.38 14.50
C ILE A 672 23.30 26.23 14.30
N VAL A 673 23.68 25.00 14.64
CA VAL A 673 22.80 23.83 14.50
C VAL A 673 21.62 23.90 15.47
N ASN A 674 21.84 24.33 16.70
CA ASN A 674 20.79 24.44 17.70
C ASN A 674 19.78 25.55 17.35
N ASN A 675 20.25 26.69 16.82
CA ASN A 675 19.38 27.75 16.31
C ASN A 675 18.52 27.26 15.12
N ALA A 676 19.09 26.44 14.23
CA ALA A 676 18.35 25.84 13.12
C ALA A 676 17.26 24.86 13.61
N LEU A 677 17.58 24.02 14.60
CA LEU A 677 16.61 23.12 15.24
C LEU A 677 15.50 23.90 15.97
N GLU A 678 15.86 24.96 16.70
CA GLU A 678 14.89 25.79 17.41
C GLU A 678 13.95 26.54 16.44
N CYS A 679 14.49 26.99 15.30
CA CYS A 679 13.71 27.61 14.23
C CYS A 679 12.67 26.64 13.64
N GLU A 680 13.08 25.42 13.26
CA GLU A 680 12.17 24.39 12.75
C GLU A 680 11.13 24.00 13.82
N GLY A 681 11.54 23.92 15.09
CA GLY A 681 10.64 23.66 16.21
C GLY A 681 9.61 24.78 16.45
N LYS A 682 10.00 26.05 16.27
CA LYS A 682 9.08 27.20 16.35
C LYS A 682 8.08 27.21 15.20
N LEU A 683 8.54 26.92 13.97
CA LEU A 683 7.67 26.84 12.79
C LEU A 683 6.64 25.70 12.93
N MET A 684 7.04 24.53 13.43
CA MET A 684 6.09 23.42 13.65
C MET A 684 5.00 23.73 14.68
N ARG A 685 5.31 24.53 15.72
CA ARG A 685 4.30 24.95 16.71
C ARG A 685 3.31 25.97 16.16
N ASN A 686 3.72 26.72 15.13
CA ASN A 686 2.95 27.84 14.58
C ASN A 686 2.30 27.51 13.22
N GLU A 687 2.58 26.34 12.65
CA GLU A 687 2.10 25.91 11.34
C GLU A 687 0.56 25.85 11.32
N CYS A 688 -0.04 26.61 10.40
CA CYS A 688 -1.49 26.68 10.23
C CYS A 688 -1.89 26.41 8.77
N LEU A 689 -2.97 25.66 8.59
CA LEU A 689 -3.57 25.32 7.32
C LEU A 689 -4.55 26.42 6.90
N GLU A 690 -4.29 27.09 5.79
CA GLU A 690 -5.15 28.15 5.25
C GLU A 690 -6.25 27.53 4.37
N ARG A 691 -7.52 27.83 4.67
CA ARG A 691 -8.67 27.33 3.92
C ARG A 691 -9.74 28.39 3.75
N SER A 692 -10.27 28.49 2.54
CA SER A 692 -11.46 29.29 2.28
C SER A 692 -12.70 28.60 2.86
N LEU A 693 -13.56 29.38 3.53
CA LEU A 693 -14.82 28.90 4.11
C LEU A 693 -15.89 28.58 3.06
N PHE A 694 -15.75 29.08 1.83
CA PHE A 694 -16.74 28.88 0.76
C PHE A 694 -16.04 28.48 -0.54
N PRO A 695 -16.39 27.32 -1.13
CA PRO A 695 -15.93 26.97 -2.46
C PRO A 695 -16.78 27.72 -3.51
N GLU A 696 -16.09 28.34 -4.46
CA GLU A 696 -16.62 28.83 -5.75
C GLU A 696 -17.54 30.07 -5.74
N ARG A 697 -16.94 31.23 -6.01
CA ARG A 697 -17.31 32.17 -7.08
C ARG A 697 -16.18 33.19 -7.23
N SER A 698 -15.95 33.68 -8.44
CA SER A 698 -14.92 34.65 -8.81
C SER A 698 -15.09 35.96 -8.01
N GLY A 699 -14.45 36.01 -6.84
CA GLY A 699 -14.49 37.10 -5.86
C GLY A 699 -14.09 36.57 -4.47
N SER A 700 -13.16 37.24 -3.80
CA SER A 700 -12.47 36.78 -2.57
C SER A 700 -13.40 36.27 -1.47
N SER A 701 -13.20 35.02 -1.02
CA SER A 701 -13.96 34.37 0.06
C SER A 701 -13.22 34.43 1.41
N PRO A 702 -13.94 34.50 2.55
CA PRO A 702 -13.37 34.46 3.90
C PRO A 702 -12.40 33.29 4.14
N ILE A 703 -11.27 33.59 4.77
CA ILE A 703 -10.18 32.63 5.01
C ILE A 703 -10.14 32.24 6.48
N ALA A 704 -9.95 30.96 6.77
CA ALA A 704 -9.69 30.44 8.10
C ALA A 704 -8.28 29.83 8.17
N LEU A 705 -7.55 30.14 9.24
CA LEU A 705 -6.29 29.50 9.59
C LEU A 705 -6.55 28.42 10.65
N PHE A 706 -6.26 27.16 10.31
CA PHE A 706 -6.45 26.01 11.17
C PHE A 706 -5.10 25.54 11.73
N GLY A 707 -4.92 25.64 13.05
CA GLY A 707 -3.76 25.07 13.75
C GLY A 707 -3.94 23.59 14.07
N SER A 708 -2.94 22.99 14.73
CA SER A 708 -2.97 21.61 15.21
C SER A 708 -4.25 21.30 16.01
N GLY A 709 -4.90 20.17 15.73
CA GLY A 709 -6.16 19.80 16.38
C GLY A 709 -7.42 20.50 15.83
N ALA A 710 -7.33 21.07 14.62
CA ALA A 710 -8.41 21.83 13.97
C ALA A 710 -8.85 23.09 14.74
N GLU A 711 -7.96 23.63 15.59
CA GLU A 711 -8.17 24.91 16.27
C GLU A 711 -8.22 26.03 15.22
N VAL A 712 -9.32 26.78 15.16
CA VAL A 712 -9.39 27.98 14.31
C VAL A 712 -8.55 29.07 14.97
N LYS A 713 -7.32 29.24 14.49
CA LYS A 713 -6.37 30.24 14.97
C LYS A 713 -6.74 31.65 14.51
N HIS A 714 -7.33 31.76 13.32
CA HIS A 714 -7.83 33.02 12.79
C HIS A 714 -8.98 32.82 11.79
N LEU A 715 -9.89 33.80 11.72
CA LEU A 715 -11.01 33.83 10.78
C LEU A 715 -11.12 35.24 10.16
N GLU A 716 -10.76 35.36 8.88
CA GLU A 716 -10.68 36.62 8.15
C GLU A 716 -12.05 36.94 7.50
N LEU A 717 -12.79 37.88 8.10
CA LEU A 717 -14.14 38.26 7.69
C LEU A 717 -14.24 39.71 7.15
N GLY A 718 -13.12 40.43 6.97
CA GLY A 718 -13.10 41.85 6.59
C GLY A 718 -11.72 42.39 6.17
N LYS A 719 -11.58 43.74 6.09
CA LYS A 719 -10.42 44.50 5.52
C LYS A 719 -9.05 44.35 6.23
N ARG A 720 -8.80 43.28 6.98
CA ARG A 720 -7.52 43.00 7.64
C ARG A 720 -6.83 41.88 6.89
N TYR A 721 -5.56 42.04 6.54
CA TYR A 721 -4.79 41.02 5.83
C TYR A 721 -3.92 40.25 6.82
N LEU A 722 -3.87 38.93 6.66
CA LEU A 722 -2.88 38.07 7.33
C LEU A 722 -1.61 37.87 6.50
N THR A 723 -1.72 38.12 5.19
CA THR A 723 -0.69 37.76 4.22
C THR A 723 -0.10 39.01 3.59
N VAL A 724 1.23 39.06 3.57
CA VAL A 724 2.00 40.09 2.88
C VAL A 724 2.77 39.45 1.71
N GLU A 725 2.95 40.22 0.66
CA GLU A 725 3.76 39.87 -0.49
C GLU A 725 5.10 40.59 -0.41
N VAL A 726 6.19 39.85 -0.64
CA VAL A 726 7.55 40.37 -0.58
C VAL A 726 8.13 40.46 -1.99
N LEU A 727 8.57 41.67 -2.34
CA LEU A 727 9.16 42.04 -3.62
C LEU A 727 10.62 42.46 -3.40
N HIS A 728 11.49 42.06 -4.33
CA HIS A 728 12.91 42.39 -4.30
C HIS A 728 13.49 42.41 -5.73
N GLN A 729 14.48 43.26 -6.00
CA GLN A 729 15.05 43.40 -7.36
C GLN A 729 15.71 42.09 -7.84
N ASN A 730 16.37 41.35 -6.95
CA ASN A 730 16.99 40.05 -7.23
C ASN A 730 16.29 38.89 -6.48
N ALA A 731 14.97 38.75 -6.61
CA ALA A 731 14.19 37.79 -5.81
C ALA A 731 14.53 36.31 -6.08
N SER A 732 15.04 35.97 -7.26
CA SER A 732 15.48 34.61 -7.60
C SER A 732 16.68 34.15 -6.77
N ASP A 733 17.53 35.10 -6.38
CA ASP A 733 18.83 34.83 -5.77
C ASP A 733 18.78 34.96 -4.23
N ILE A 734 17.65 35.44 -3.69
CA ILE A 734 17.41 35.48 -2.25
C ILE A 734 17.29 34.08 -1.66
N ASN A 735 18.07 33.84 -0.60
CA ASN A 735 17.94 32.69 0.27
C ASN A 735 16.69 32.81 1.17
N ASP A 736 15.74 31.89 0.99
CA ASP A 736 14.46 31.90 1.68
C ASP A 736 14.60 31.87 3.20
N LYS A 737 15.58 31.13 3.73
CA LYS A 737 15.75 31.00 5.19
C LYS A 737 16.36 32.25 5.83
N GLU A 738 17.18 33.01 5.09
CA GLU A 738 17.74 34.28 5.59
C GLU A 738 16.66 35.36 5.65
N LEU A 739 15.83 35.44 4.62
CA LEU A 739 14.72 36.39 4.60
C LEU A 739 13.69 36.04 5.68
N ILE A 740 13.32 34.77 5.83
CA ILE A 740 12.40 34.34 6.89
C ILE A 740 13.00 34.58 8.29
N SER A 741 14.31 34.38 8.47
CA SER A 741 14.99 34.69 9.74
C SER A 741 15.02 36.19 10.04
N LEU A 742 15.23 37.04 9.03
CA LEU A 742 15.15 38.50 9.18
C LEU A 742 13.73 38.93 9.55
N VAL A 743 12.73 38.39 8.85
CA VAL A 743 11.31 38.65 9.12
C VAL A 743 10.96 38.24 10.54
N ASP A 744 11.34 37.03 10.99
CA ASP A 744 11.03 36.54 12.34
C ASP A 744 11.75 37.35 13.44
N SER A 745 12.96 37.87 13.15
CA SER A 745 13.71 38.72 14.08
C SER A 745 13.06 40.10 14.31
N LEU A 746 12.28 40.59 13.33
CA LEU A 746 11.64 41.90 13.37
C LEU A 746 10.13 41.80 13.66
N VAL A 747 9.52 40.67 13.31
CA VAL A 747 8.08 40.42 13.35
C VAL A 747 7.80 38.96 13.71
N SER A 748 7.32 38.74 14.93
CA SER A 748 6.99 37.40 15.41
C SER A 748 5.73 36.81 14.75
N GLY A 749 5.60 35.48 14.78
CA GLY A 749 4.32 34.81 14.51
C GLY A 749 4.04 34.55 13.03
N ILE A 750 5.08 34.21 12.26
CA ILE A 750 4.95 33.64 10.92
C ILE A 750 4.20 32.30 11.02
N ALA A 751 3.11 32.16 10.26
CA ALA A 751 2.25 30.98 10.23
C ALA A 751 2.54 30.08 9.01
N ASN A 752 2.84 30.70 7.86
CA ASN A 752 3.16 30.00 6.62
C ASN A 752 3.92 30.95 5.66
N PHE A 753 4.63 30.40 4.67
CA PHE A 753 5.19 31.19 3.57
C PHE A 753 5.21 30.39 2.26
N HIS A 754 5.13 31.09 1.13
CA HIS A 754 5.12 30.49 -0.19
C HIS A 754 6.00 31.28 -1.16
N LYS A 755 7.08 30.66 -1.64
CA LYS A 755 7.93 31.23 -2.69
C LYS A 755 7.23 31.10 -4.04
N SER A 756 7.27 32.16 -4.85
CA SER A 756 6.60 32.17 -6.15
C SER A 756 7.43 31.47 -7.23
N SER A 757 6.84 30.50 -7.91
CA SER A 757 7.47 29.76 -9.02
C SER A 757 7.30 30.53 -10.34
N GLY A 758 8.17 31.51 -10.62
CA GLY A 758 8.25 32.16 -11.93
C GLY A 758 8.59 33.65 -11.90
N ASN A 759 9.25 34.14 -12.97
CA ASN A 759 9.61 35.54 -13.15
C ASN A 759 8.39 36.40 -13.53
N PHE A 760 7.48 36.63 -12.58
CA PHE A 760 6.44 37.64 -12.74
C PHE A 760 7.05 39.03 -12.44
N ARG A 761 7.25 39.83 -13.50
CA ARG A 761 7.59 41.26 -13.38
C ARG A 761 6.30 42.06 -13.21
N LEU A 762 6.15 42.72 -12.07
CA LEU A 762 5.14 43.78 -11.90
C LEU A 762 5.88 45.11 -12.12
N GLY A 763 5.37 46.00 -12.99
CA GLY A 763 6.08 47.20 -13.45
C GLY A 763 6.84 47.98 -12.37
N SER A 764 7.99 48.55 -12.77
CA SER A 764 9.23 48.86 -12.01
C SER A 764 10.13 47.61 -11.83
N ASP A 765 11.47 47.78 -11.77
CA ASP A 765 12.49 46.70 -11.86
C ASP A 765 12.50 45.67 -10.71
N GLU A 766 11.37 45.45 -10.03
CA GLU A 766 11.24 44.57 -8.86
C GLU A 766 10.63 43.21 -9.26
N THR A 767 11.23 42.12 -8.76
CA THR A 767 10.75 40.74 -8.96
C THR A 767 10.08 40.20 -7.70
N LYS A 768 9.11 39.31 -7.87
CA LYS A 768 8.34 38.74 -6.76
C LYS A 768 9.05 37.56 -6.12
N TRP A 769 9.40 37.67 -4.84
CA TRP A 769 9.95 36.55 -4.07
C TRP A 769 8.86 35.58 -3.64
N GLY A 770 7.81 36.07 -2.98
CA GLY A 770 6.82 35.19 -2.38
C GLY A 770 5.84 35.90 -1.44
N LYS A 771 5.05 35.10 -0.72
CA LYS A 771 4.08 35.55 0.27
C LYS A 771 4.43 35.01 1.65
N ILE A 772 4.15 35.80 2.69
CA ILE A 772 4.30 35.41 4.10
C ILE A 772 2.97 35.64 4.80
N THR A 773 2.44 34.60 5.43
CA THR A 773 1.19 34.62 6.21
C THR A 773 1.52 34.61 7.69
N PHE A 774 0.89 35.49 8.48
CA PHE A 774 1.11 35.61 9.92
C PHE A 774 -0.09 35.09 10.73
N LEU A 775 0.15 34.73 11.99
CA LEU A 775 -0.87 34.25 12.93
C LEU A 775 -1.87 35.35 13.33
N LYS A 776 -1.46 36.61 13.22
CA LYS A 776 -2.23 37.79 13.67
C LYS A 776 -2.11 38.91 12.62
N PRO A 777 -3.21 39.62 12.30
CA PRO A 777 -3.16 40.76 11.38
C PRO A 777 -2.22 41.88 11.86
N GLU A 778 -2.11 42.07 13.18
CA GLU A 778 -1.19 43.06 13.76
C GLU A 778 0.27 42.76 13.40
N ASN A 779 0.62 41.48 13.25
CA ASN A 779 1.97 41.06 12.84
C ASN A 779 2.17 41.29 11.33
N ALA A 780 1.14 41.10 10.51
CA ALA A 780 1.21 41.41 9.09
C ALA A 780 1.33 42.93 8.84
N GLU A 781 0.64 43.76 9.64
CA GLU A 781 0.78 45.22 9.64
C GLU A 781 2.18 45.67 10.12
N ASP A 782 2.70 45.01 11.15
CA ASP A 782 4.09 45.19 11.60
C ASP A 782 5.08 44.81 10.51
N ALA A 783 4.83 43.74 9.74
CA ALA A 783 5.66 43.37 8.60
C ALA A 783 5.66 44.44 7.51
N VAL A 784 4.50 44.99 7.14
CA VAL A 784 4.44 46.08 6.15
C VAL A 784 5.14 47.35 6.65
N SER A 785 5.04 47.68 7.94
CA SER A 785 5.64 48.91 8.48
C SER A 785 7.13 48.80 8.80
N LYS A 786 7.59 47.62 9.26
CA LYS A 786 8.97 47.41 9.74
C LYS A 786 9.92 46.83 8.69
N LEU A 787 9.41 46.07 7.73
CA LEU A 787 10.25 45.40 6.72
C LEU A 787 10.29 46.15 5.39
N ASN A 788 9.32 47.03 5.12
CA ASN A 788 9.28 47.81 3.89
C ASN A 788 10.37 48.89 3.92
N GLY A 789 11.28 48.87 2.94
CA GLY A 789 12.44 49.77 2.85
C GLY A 789 13.71 49.23 3.51
N VAL A 790 13.67 48.08 4.19
CA VAL A 790 14.87 47.45 4.81
C VAL A 790 15.83 46.97 3.72
N GLU A 791 17.09 47.40 3.78
CA GLU A 791 18.13 46.90 2.89
C GLU A 791 18.44 45.43 3.18
N PHE A 792 18.36 44.60 2.13
CA PHE A 792 18.68 43.18 2.19
C PHE A 792 19.40 42.80 0.90
N HIS A 793 20.63 42.25 1.00
CA HIS A 793 21.45 41.88 -0.17
C HIS A 793 21.56 42.98 -1.26
N GLY A 794 21.78 44.24 -0.84
CA GLY A 794 22.09 45.35 -1.74
C GLY A 794 20.90 46.08 -2.37
N SER A 795 19.66 45.68 -2.06
CA SER A 795 18.46 46.44 -2.43
C SER A 795 17.40 46.43 -1.31
N SER A 796 16.50 47.41 -1.32
CA SER A 796 15.44 47.49 -0.30
C SER A 796 14.33 46.47 -0.56
N LEU A 797 13.87 45.80 0.50
CA LEU A 797 12.67 44.97 0.46
C LEU A 797 11.43 45.85 0.31
N ARG A 798 10.51 45.44 -0.57
CA ARG A 798 9.19 46.05 -0.65
C ARG A 798 8.12 45.05 -0.22
N ILE A 799 7.32 45.45 0.78
CA ILE A 799 6.32 44.59 1.40
C ILE A 799 4.95 45.16 1.13
N VAL A 800 4.12 44.39 0.42
CA VAL A 800 2.79 44.83 -0.01
C VAL A 800 1.74 43.96 0.67
N PRO A 801 0.73 44.54 1.34
CA PRO A 801 -0.37 43.75 1.87
C PRO A 801 -1.16 43.08 0.76
N VAL A 802 -1.46 41.79 0.91
CA VAL A 802 -2.32 41.07 -0.03
C VAL A 802 -3.78 41.34 0.37
N CYS A 803 -4.31 42.49 -0.04
CA CYS A 803 -5.72 42.85 0.14
C CYS A 803 -6.54 42.52 -1.12
N SER A 804 -7.80 42.12 -0.94
CA SER A 804 -8.73 41.98 -2.07
C SER A 804 -9.09 43.35 -2.67
N PRO A 805 -9.01 43.53 -4.01
CA PRO A 805 -9.54 44.73 -4.65
C PRO A 805 -11.07 44.69 -4.62
N ASP A 806 -11.65 45.83 -4.25
CA ASP A 806 -13.09 46.16 -4.20
C ASP A 806 -13.97 45.45 -3.15
N ASN A 807 -14.05 46.11 -2.00
CA ASN A 807 -15.31 46.25 -1.26
C ASN A 807 -15.55 47.73 -0.95
N GLN A 808 -15.76 48.54 -1.99
CA GLN A 808 -16.55 49.77 -1.88
C GLN A 808 -18.02 49.37 -2.02
N GLY A 809 -18.75 49.21 -0.91
CA GLY A 809 -20.22 49.16 -1.01
C GLY A 809 -21.00 48.51 0.13
N LEU A 810 -20.44 47.55 0.87
CA LEU A 810 -21.19 46.89 1.96
C LEU A 810 -20.65 47.30 3.32
N ARG A 811 -21.24 48.35 3.90
CA ARG A 811 -21.15 48.64 5.34
C ARG A 811 -21.96 47.57 6.08
N PHE A 812 -21.33 46.47 6.46
CA PHE A 812 -21.82 45.74 7.62
C PHE A 812 -21.43 46.53 8.88
N PRO A 813 -22.34 46.78 9.82
CA PRO A 813 -21.96 47.34 11.11
C PRO A 813 -20.94 46.41 11.77
N SER A 814 -20.01 46.99 12.53
CA SER A 814 -19.05 46.21 13.31
C SER A 814 -19.80 45.20 14.19
N VAL A 815 -19.76 43.92 13.83
CA VAL A 815 -20.23 42.86 14.72
C VAL A 815 -19.11 42.60 15.72
N ARG A 816 -19.22 43.24 16.88
CA ARG A 816 -18.48 42.80 18.06
C ARG A 816 -19.26 41.64 18.66
N ALA A 817 -18.94 40.41 18.25
CA ALA A 817 -19.46 39.23 18.92
C ALA A 817 -18.73 39.07 20.27
N LYS A 818 -19.35 39.60 21.33
CA LYS A 818 -19.03 39.19 22.70
C LYS A 818 -19.88 37.97 23.00
N LEU A 819 -19.32 36.78 22.85
CA LEU A 819 -19.94 35.55 23.32
C LEU A 819 -19.94 35.58 24.86
N CYS A 820 -21.04 36.06 25.43
CA CYS A 820 -21.36 35.97 26.85
C CYS A 820 -22.37 34.84 27.02
N TRP A 821 -22.00 33.81 27.78
CA TRP A 821 -22.93 32.79 28.29
C TRP A 821 -23.47 33.28 29.65
N PRO A 822 -24.81 33.38 29.87
CA PRO A 822 -25.34 33.47 31.22
C PRO A 822 -26.19 32.25 31.60
N ARG A 823 -25.69 31.52 32.62
CA ARG A 823 -26.37 30.80 33.74
C ARG A 823 -27.46 29.78 33.38
N LYS A 824 -27.45 28.50 33.78
CA LYS A 824 -26.88 27.69 34.90
C LYS A 824 -27.26 26.21 34.58
N GLU A 825 -26.77 25.10 35.14
CA GLU A 825 -25.64 24.68 35.98
C GLU A 825 -25.09 23.42 35.27
N SER A 826 -23.83 23.41 34.85
CA SER A 826 -23.14 22.15 34.55
C SER A 826 -21.90 22.10 35.41
N ARG A 827 -21.78 21.04 36.23
CA ARG A 827 -20.59 20.81 37.06
C ARG A 827 -19.53 20.21 36.14
N GLY A 828 -18.55 21.01 35.72
CA GLY A 828 -17.42 20.54 34.94
C GLY A 828 -16.53 19.65 35.80
N ARG A 829 -16.52 18.33 35.53
CA ARG A 829 -15.67 17.34 36.21
C ARG A 829 -14.46 17.01 35.36
N ILE A 830 -13.24 17.13 35.90
CA ILE A 830 -11.98 16.74 35.24
C ILE A 830 -11.41 15.52 35.95
N LEU A 831 -11.21 14.42 35.22
CA LEU A 831 -10.77 13.14 35.77
C LEU A 831 -9.27 12.91 35.52
N ASN A 832 -8.56 12.58 36.60
CA ASN A 832 -7.18 12.06 36.69
C ASN A 832 -6.03 13.07 36.56
N ILE A 833 -5.63 13.60 37.72
CA ILE A 833 -4.24 13.94 38.04
C ILE A 833 -3.55 12.70 38.60
N ARG A 834 -2.30 12.41 38.23
CA ARG A 834 -1.52 11.27 38.74
C ARG A 834 -0.24 11.73 39.45
N LEU A 835 0.05 11.21 40.64
CA LEU A 835 1.28 11.44 41.43
C LEU A 835 2.02 10.11 41.65
N LEU A 836 3.26 9.95 41.17
CA LEU A 836 4.04 8.71 41.22
C LEU A 836 4.52 8.31 42.64
N ARG A 837 4.64 7.00 42.96
CA ARG A 837 5.29 6.44 44.17
C ARG A 837 6.22 5.26 43.83
N VAL A 838 7.32 5.10 44.58
CA VAL A 838 8.25 3.95 44.52
C VAL A 838 7.80 2.82 45.46
N LYS A 839 7.96 1.56 45.05
CA LYS A 839 7.49 0.34 45.74
C LYS A 839 8.37 -0.14 46.91
N GLU A 840 9.54 0.46 47.14
CA GLU A 840 10.48 0.01 48.18
C GLU A 840 11.00 1.18 49.02
N ALA A 841 11.08 0.94 50.33
CA ALA A 841 11.50 1.82 51.43
C ALA A 841 10.41 2.71 52.07
N THR A 842 10.38 2.64 53.40
CA THR A 842 9.59 3.36 54.41
C THR A 842 9.71 4.88 54.32
N ILE A 843 9.19 5.46 53.24
CA ILE A 843 8.98 6.89 53.10
C ILE A 843 7.48 7.13 53.24
N ALA A 844 7.09 7.86 54.29
CA ALA A 844 5.71 8.24 54.56
C ALA A 844 5.18 9.06 53.37
N SER A 845 4.24 8.47 52.61
CA SER A 845 3.51 9.20 51.59
C SER A 845 2.69 10.32 52.26
N PRO A 846 2.65 11.54 51.72
CA PRO A 846 1.81 12.60 52.26
C PRO A 846 0.34 12.12 52.34
N SER A 847 -0.36 12.50 53.41
CA SER A 847 -1.76 12.11 53.58
C SER A 847 -2.62 12.74 52.48
N VAL A 848 -3.73 12.09 52.14
CA VAL A 848 -4.74 12.56 51.17
C VAL A 848 -5.09 14.04 51.41
N SER A 849 -5.32 14.40 52.68
CA SER A 849 -5.65 15.76 53.10
C SER A 849 -4.54 16.78 52.81
N VAL A 850 -3.27 16.40 52.96
CA VAL A 850 -2.13 17.30 52.69
C VAL A 850 -1.97 17.53 51.19
N CYS A 851 -2.16 16.49 50.37
CA CYS A 851 -2.14 16.63 48.91
C CYS A 851 -3.30 17.51 48.40
N GLU A 852 -4.50 17.38 48.98
CA GLU A 852 -5.64 18.22 48.65
C GLU A 852 -5.37 19.70 48.99
N GLU A 853 -4.88 19.99 50.20
CA GLU A 853 -4.56 21.37 50.61
C GLU A 853 -3.50 22.01 49.72
N VAL A 854 -2.46 21.27 49.35
CA VAL A 854 -1.38 21.78 48.50
C VAL A 854 -1.87 22.00 47.07
N LEU A 855 -2.65 21.08 46.50
CA LEU A 855 -3.27 21.26 45.18
C LEU A 855 -4.22 22.47 45.17
N ILE A 856 -5.02 22.64 46.22
CA ILE A 856 -5.86 23.84 46.38
C ILE A 856 -5.00 25.09 46.41
N ARG A 857 -3.87 25.08 47.12
CA ARG A 857 -2.96 26.22 47.21
C ARG A 857 -2.31 26.58 45.88
N GLU A 858 -1.88 25.60 45.09
CA GLU A 858 -1.25 25.82 43.78
C GLU A 858 -2.27 26.26 42.70
N ILE A 859 -3.53 25.84 42.81
CA ILE A 859 -4.60 26.21 41.85
C ILE A 859 -5.24 27.57 42.19
N SER A 860 -5.34 27.91 43.48
CA SER A 860 -6.01 29.14 43.95
C SER A 860 -5.55 30.45 43.29
N PRO A 861 -4.26 30.67 42.95
CA PRO A 861 -3.79 31.87 42.27
C PRO A 861 -4.42 32.10 40.89
N PHE A 862 -4.84 31.03 40.21
CA PHE A 862 -5.47 31.07 38.90
C PHE A 862 -6.96 31.36 38.96
N MET A 863 -7.55 31.34 40.17
CA MET A 863 -8.98 31.54 40.37
C MET A 863 -9.31 33.00 40.73
N PRO A 864 -10.47 33.51 40.26
CA PRO A 864 -10.81 34.92 40.42
C PRO A 864 -11.13 35.34 41.88
N ASN A 865 -11.53 34.41 42.75
CA ASN A 865 -11.83 34.68 44.17
C ASN A 865 -10.81 33.99 45.10
N LYS A 866 -9.73 34.69 45.43
CA LYS A 866 -8.59 34.16 46.21
C LYS A 866 -8.92 33.88 47.69
N SER A 867 -10.01 34.44 48.23
CA SER A 867 -10.39 34.34 49.64
C SER A 867 -11.31 33.16 49.99
N PHE A 868 -11.92 32.49 48.99
CA PHE A 868 -12.81 31.32 49.21
C PHE A 868 -12.69 30.29 48.07
N PRO A 869 -11.64 29.43 48.06
CA PRO A 869 -11.34 28.51 46.95
C PRO A 869 -12.46 27.50 46.67
N GLY A 870 -13.10 26.96 47.72
CA GLY A 870 -14.09 25.88 47.64
C GLY A 870 -15.42 26.22 46.93
N LYS A 871 -15.61 27.47 46.46
CA LYS A 871 -16.75 27.86 45.62
C LYS A 871 -16.43 27.89 44.13
N SER A 872 -15.16 27.96 43.74
CA SER A 872 -14.72 28.11 42.35
C SER A 872 -14.18 26.82 41.76
N PHE A 873 -13.65 25.93 42.59
CA PHE A 873 -13.20 24.60 42.21
C PHE A 873 -13.13 23.68 43.45
N LEU A 874 -13.07 22.38 43.22
CA LEU A 874 -13.05 21.32 44.22
C LEU A 874 -11.96 20.32 43.84
N VAL A 875 -11.17 19.90 44.83
CA VAL A 875 -10.09 18.94 44.67
C VAL A 875 -10.44 17.72 45.51
N GLU A 876 -10.49 16.55 44.89
CA GLU A 876 -10.67 15.27 45.58
C GLU A 876 -9.44 14.40 45.25
N VAL A 877 -8.63 14.07 46.24
CA VAL A 877 -7.50 13.15 46.08
C VAL A 877 -7.94 11.78 46.58
N PHE A 878 -7.65 10.73 45.81
CA PHE A 878 -8.00 9.36 46.16
C PHE A 878 -6.80 8.64 46.76
N PRO A 879 -6.98 7.88 47.86
CA PRO A 879 -5.91 7.06 48.40
C PRO A 879 -5.49 6.01 47.36
N PRO A 880 -4.19 5.72 47.22
CA PRO A 880 -3.70 4.70 46.29
C PRO A 880 -4.08 3.29 46.78
N GLU A 881 -4.46 2.40 45.87
CA GLU A 881 -4.67 0.97 46.17
C GLU A 881 -3.32 0.26 46.43
N GLU A 882 -3.31 -0.91 47.10
CA GLU A 882 -2.06 -1.59 47.54
C GLU A 882 -1.05 -1.87 46.43
N ASN A 883 -1.49 -1.91 45.16
CA ASN A 883 -0.64 -2.14 43.98
C ASN A 883 -0.45 -0.92 43.08
N ASP A 884 -1.07 0.23 43.41
CA ASP A 884 -0.97 1.44 42.59
C ASP A 884 0.38 2.13 42.80
N SER A 885 1.10 2.34 41.70
CA SER A 885 2.31 3.18 41.66
C SER A 885 1.97 4.67 41.59
N MET A 886 0.68 5.05 41.63
CA MET A 886 0.23 6.43 41.44
C MET A 886 -0.97 6.78 42.32
N MET A 887 -0.95 7.97 42.93
CA MET A 887 -2.10 8.56 43.60
C MET A 887 -2.92 9.37 42.58
N ARG A 888 -4.25 9.27 42.63
CA ARG A 888 -5.14 9.96 41.69
C ARG A 888 -5.79 11.17 42.34
N ALA A 889 -6.00 12.25 41.60
CA ALA A 889 -6.87 13.35 42.03
C ALA A 889 -7.86 13.77 40.93
N THR A 890 -9.03 14.24 41.35
CA THR A 890 -10.08 14.81 40.50
C THR A 890 -10.19 16.30 40.82
N LEU A 891 -10.18 17.12 39.78
CA LEU A 891 -10.44 18.55 39.89
C LEU A 891 -11.80 18.85 39.29
N THR A 892 -12.67 19.50 40.05
CA THR A 892 -13.99 19.93 39.58
C THR A 892 -14.04 21.44 39.61
N PHE A 893 -14.16 22.10 38.47
CA PHE A 893 -14.20 23.56 38.39
C PHE A 893 -15.65 24.05 38.21
N ASP A 894 -15.93 25.28 38.65
CA ASP A 894 -17.11 26.01 38.19
C ASP A 894 -17.05 26.09 36.66
N GLY A 895 -18.14 25.69 35.98
CA GLY A 895 -18.22 25.68 34.51
C GLY A 895 -18.08 27.06 33.87
N ASN A 896 -17.99 28.15 34.64
CA ASN A 896 -17.65 29.48 34.12
C ASN A 896 -16.13 29.75 34.08
N LEU A 897 -15.28 28.86 34.61
CA LEU A 897 -13.85 29.07 34.83
C LEU A 897 -12.97 28.14 33.97
N HIS A 898 -13.44 27.71 32.80
CA HIS A 898 -12.72 26.76 31.95
C HIS A 898 -11.33 27.25 31.50
N ARG A 899 -11.17 28.56 31.29
CA ARG A 899 -9.89 29.15 30.88
C ARG A 899 -8.90 29.19 32.05
N GLU A 900 -9.39 29.52 33.24
CA GLU A 900 -8.65 29.54 34.49
C GLU A 900 -8.27 28.11 34.91
N ALA A 901 -9.16 27.14 34.69
CA ALA A 901 -8.92 25.72 34.91
C ALA A 901 -7.86 25.16 33.95
N ALA A 902 -7.93 25.49 32.66
CA ALA A 902 -6.91 25.07 31.69
C ALA A 902 -5.52 25.62 32.04
N ARG A 903 -5.43 26.91 32.40
CA ARG A 903 -4.17 27.52 32.86
C ARG A 903 -3.62 26.92 34.14
N ALA A 904 -4.51 26.57 35.07
CA ALA A 904 -4.11 25.89 36.30
C ALA A 904 -3.57 24.48 36.00
N LEU A 905 -4.19 23.75 35.05
CA LEU A 905 -3.70 22.44 34.62
C LEU A 905 -2.37 22.53 33.89
N ASP A 906 -2.19 23.50 32.98
CA ASP A 906 -0.92 23.73 32.28
C ASP A 906 0.21 24.09 33.27
N HIS A 907 -0.12 24.78 34.36
CA HIS A 907 0.84 25.09 35.42
C HIS A 907 1.19 23.87 36.26
N LEU A 908 0.22 22.98 36.50
CA LEU A 908 0.42 21.77 37.27
C LEU A 908 1.12 20.66 36.47
N GLU A 909 0.92 20.58 35.16
CA GLU A 909 1.57 19.60 34.29
C GLU A 909 3.09 19.68 34.40
N GLY A 910 3.74 18.57 34.77
CA GLY A 910 5.19 18.53 34.92
C GLY A 910 5.73 19.17 36.21
N SER A 911 4.87 19.68 37.09
CA SER A 911 5.27 20.27 38.39
C SER A 911 5.41 19.21 39.49
N ILE A 912 6.15 19.54 40.55
CA ILE A 912 6.30 18.71 41.75
C ILE A 912 5.59 19.42 42.90
N LEU A 913 4.66 18.74 43.57
CA LEU A 913 3.98 19.33 44.72
C LEU A 913 4.98 19.54 45.87
N PRO A 914 4.91 20.66 46.60
CA PRO A 914 5.78 20.95 47.75
C PRO A 914 5.82 19.87 48.85
N CYS A 915 4.76 19.05 48.98
CA CYS A 915 4.69 17.93 49.91
C CYS A 915 5.23 16.61 49.33
N CYS A 916 5.70 16.61 48.09
CA CYS A 916 6.14 15.45 47.34
C CYS A 916 7.65 15.52 47.04
N GLN A 917 8.26 14.35 46.83
CA GLN A 917 9.69 14.22 46.53
C GLN A 917 10.00 14.66 45.08
N PRO A 918 11.25 15.03 44.75
CA PRO A 918 11.61 15.62 43.46
C PRO A 918 11.30 14.78 42.20
N TRP A 919 11.03 13.49 42.37
CA TRP A 919 10.69 12.55 41.30
C TRP A 919 9.17 12.30 41.16
N GLN A 920 8.34 12.90 42.02
CA GLN A 920 6.88 12.76 42.04
C GLN A 920 6.21 13.88 41.24
N ILE A 921 6.27 13.75 39.92
CA ILE A 921 5.80 14.76 38.96
C ILE A 921 4.32 14.56 38.64
N ILE A 922 3.56 15.66 38.56
CA ILE A 922 2.14 15.68 38.22
C ILE A 922 1.95 15.48 36.70
N GLN A 923 1.01 14.59 36.35
CA GLN A 923 0.45 14.48 35.00
C GLN A 923 -1.06 14.73 35.00
N CYS A 924 -1.54 15.56 34.08
CA CYS A 924 -2.91 16.02 33.91
C CYS A 924 -3.49 15.54 32.57
N LYS A 925 -4.78 15.16 32.54
CA LYS A 925 -5.50 14.78 31.32
C LYS A 925 -6.67 15.72 31.05
N HIS A 926 -6.71 16.35 29.87
CA HIS A 926 -7.78 17.29 29.50
C HIS A 926 -8.99 16.54 28.89
N VAL A 927 -10.12 16.46 29.61
CA VAL A 927 -11.39 15.89 29.11
C VAL A 927 -12.56 16.80 29.55
N PHE A 928 -13.45 17.22 28.62
CA PHE A 928 -14.54 18.18 28.89
C PHE A 928 -15.93 17.66 28.42
N HIS A 929 -17.03 18.02 29.10
CA HIS A 929 -18.43 17.71 28.74
C HIS A 929 -19.34 18.95 28.85
N SER A 930 -20.41 19.09 28.03
CA SER A 930 -21.33 20.25 28.05
C SER A 930 -22.79 19.94 27.65
N THR A 931 -23.77 20.71 28.15
CA THR A 931 -25.23 20.59 27.87
C THR A 931 -25.89 21.96 27.59
N MET A 932 -27.01 21.98 26.84
CA MET A 932 -27.72 23.19 26.42
C MET A 932 -29.24 23.08 26.67
N SER A 933 -29.87 24.16 27.16
CA SER A 933 -31.32 24.26 27.39
C SER A 933 -31.87 25.61 26.90
N CYS A 934 -33.06 25.62 26.29
CA CYS A 934 -33.69 26.83 25.75
C CYS A 934 -35.22 26.79 25.85
N SER A 935 -35.89 27.93 25.66
CA SER A 935 -37.36 28.03 25.73
C SER A 935 -38.04 27.49 24.45
N VAL A 936 -39.29 27.05 24.55
CA VAL A 936 -40.04 26.43 23.42
C VAL A 936 -40.12 27.35 22.18
N ARG A 937 -40.16 28.67 22.37
CA ARG A 937 -40.15 29.64 21.26
C ARG A 937 -38.77 29.81 20.62
N ALA A 938 -37.69 29.75 21.41
CA ALA A 938 -36.33 29.80 20.90
C ALA A 938 -35.96 28.49 20.18
N TYR A 939 -36.44 27.35 20.69
CA TYR A 939 -36.29 26.05 20.05
C TYR A 939 -36.82 26.05 18.62
N ASN A 940 -37.96 26.68 18.35
CA ASN A 940 -38.52 26.71 16.99
C ASN A 940 -37.68 27.51 15.98
N VAL A 941 -36.81 28.41 16.45
CA VAL A 941 -35.93 29.21 15.61
C VAL A 941 -34.60 28.50 15.36
N ILE A 942 -34.05 27.84 16.38
CA ILE A 942 -32.72 27.21 16.30
C ILE A 942 -32.79 25.69 16.08
N SER A 943 -33.98 25.08 16.07
CA SER A 943 -34.11 23.62 15.96
C SER A 943 -33.63 23.10 14.62
N GLN A 944 -33.79 23.86 13.52
CA GLN A 944 -33.27 23.42 12.23
C GLN A 944 -31.74 23.41 12.20
N GLU A 945 -31.06 24.44 12.71
CA GLU A 945 -29.60 24.45 12.78
C GLU A 945 -29.05 23.46 13.82
N VAL A 946 -29.71 23.32 14.99
CA VAL A 946 -29.29 22.38 16.05
C VAL A 946 -29.53 20.93 15.64
N THR A 947 -30.63 20.62 14.95
CA THR A 947 -30.89 19.29 14.40
C THR A 947 -29.93 18.98 13.26
N SER A 948 -29.61 19.93 12.38
CA SER A 948 -28.58 19.76 11.34
C SER A 948 -27.19 19.52 11.95
N LEU A 949 -26.85 20.24 13.03
CA LEU A 949 -25.60 20.06 13.76
C LEU A 949 -25.57 18.70 14.50
N LEU A 950 -26.65 18.28 15.15
CA LEU A 950 -26.76 16.98 15.83
C LEU A 950 -26.82 15.79 14.86
N GLU A 951 -27.41 15.95 13.68
CA GLU A 951 -27.34 14.96 12.59
C GLU A 951 -25.91 14.85 12.06
N SER A 952 -25.18 15.97 11.99
CA SER A 952 -23.75 15.96 11.65
C SER A 952 -22.91 15.19 12.70
N PHE A 953 -23.32 15.21 13.98
CA PHE A 953 -22.67 14.42 15.04
C PHE A 953 -23.16 12.96 15.11
N ARG A 954 -24.44 12.67 14.86
CA ARG A 954 -24.98 11.30 14.75
C ARG A 954 -24.43 10.53 13.55
N SER A 955 -23.98 11.26 12.53
CA SER A 955 -23.26 10.68 11.39
C SER A 955 -21.82 10.23 11.71
N GLN A 956 -21.31 10.49 12.93
CA GLN A 956 -20.02 10.00 13.41
C GLN A 956 -20.18 8.77 14.31
N LYS A 957 -19.56 7.64 13.95
CA LYS A 957 -19.57 6.41 14.77
C LYS A 957 -18.78 6.60 16.06
N GLY A 958 -19.40 6.26 17.19
CA GLY A 958 -18.79 6.31 18.54
C GLY A 958 -19.24 7.49 19.41
N VAL A 959 -20.04 8.41 18.86
CA VAL A 959 -20.58 9.56 19.60
C VAL A 959 -22.07 9.30 19.90
N PRO A 960 -22.44 8.90 21.13
CA PRO A 960 -23.85 8.78 21.49
C PRO A 960 -24.44 10.19 21.70
N ALA A 961 -25.15 10.69 20.69
CA ALA A 961 -25.83 12.00 20.71
C ALA A 961 -27.35 11.83 20.81
N PHE A 962 -27.90 11.92 22.03
CA PHE A 962 -29.33 11.83 22.28
C PHE A 962 -29.95 13.23 22.36
N LEU A 963 -31.08 13.41 21.69
CA LEU A 963 -31.95 14.57 21.92
C LEU A 963 -33.06 14.08 22.84
N ILE A 964 -32.94 14.34 24.15
CA ILE A 964 -33.99 14.03 25.12
C ILE A 964 -34.80 15.31 25.29
N ARG A 965 -36.11 15.21 25.05
CA ARG A 965 -37.02 16.35 25.15
C ARG A 965 -37.51 16.53 26.57
#